data_AF-A0A1G3QXD2-F1
#
_entry.id   AF-A0A1G3QXD2-F1
#
_cell.length_a   1.000
_cell.length_b   1.000
_cell.length_c   1.000
_cell.angle_alpha   90.00
_cell.angle_beta   90.00
_cell.angle_gamma   90.00
#
_symmetry.space_group_name_H-M   'P 1'
#
loop_
_entity.id
_entity.type
_entity.pdbx_description
1 polymer ?
#
loop_
_entity_poly.entity_id
_entity_poly.type
_entity_poly.pdbx_seq_one_letter_code
_entity_poly.pdbx_strand_id
1 'polypeptide(L)'
;MTRAKKQPLSKRILHLFFKQNKLISEMGNIREVYFGLRIRFLALLTLVVVIVISVLTLIMYLNNRQLIEEEKNAKARSLTRILSGPAEFYLDKNIETTKEELETKYQIIQRESQNFIIYNDDISKIVLTDEFGRVKFSTDQRDYRRSTILPYIKEALQENEEKLISFDYTIETKDKKSKNITATRYRAIIYPIFLHKGNVVSLLNDYNRLYPEYHAADKKRKNQIYLYLWNKYRDRLDEEFDPAKYKPEKGMQLKVAKAYDADFLFLSLFNNSMAFRNKPVPKSERWLWSDRWLYILKENKIKAYIEDNTTKAKEADDLIISRIGMLSERVEGIKRLGVLAIVFNVDVIKKTSAKNIKQVIKIALIMIAVSCVALFFVLNYNIKNLKKLERWAISVSKGNLDDKIYIATYDEIGRLGDISNYMIDEIKVKYHLEKFVSKSTKSMLKDKKTVNGGLGLGVTDRKKLAFIFSDVRGFTSFSEKNDPEKVIGVLNFYLELQSEIIKSSKGDIDDYVGDQIMAHFSGEKRADRAIDTAIKIIREVTKVNDERQKNKLPIFEVGIGVHDGDVVVGNIGSKFRMDFACVGDAVNLTSRLCSAAQPGEILASLELFEQTKKKYTVTEIPPLEIKGKEKKVQIVKITH
;
A
#
# COMPACT_ATOMS: atom_id res chain seq x y z
N MET A 1 -43.00 -14.81 -3.98
CA MET A 1 -41.72 -14.76 -3.23
C MET A 1 -40.55 -14.64 -4.20
N THR A 2 -40.11 -13.41 -4.48
CA THR A 2 -39.01 -13.12 -5.41
C THR A 2 -37.67 -13.13 -4.66
N ARG A 3 -36.74 -13.99 -5.10
CA ARG A 3 -35.38 -14.15 -4.56
C ARG A 3 -34.58 -12.85 -4.69
N ALA A 4 -34.34 -12.16 -3.57
CA ALA A 4 -33.37 -11.07 -3.51
C ALA A 4 -31.94 -11.63 -3.58
N LYS A 5 -31.22 -11.37 -4.68
CA LYS A 5 -29.78 -11.61 -4.82
C LYS A 5 -29.04 -10.85 -3.71
N LYS A 6 -28.41 -11.58 -2.78
CA LYS A 6 -27.49 -10.99 -1.78
C LYS A 6 -26.28 -10.39 -2.50
N GLN A 7 -26.22 -9.06 -2.61
CA GLN A 7 -25.01 -8.35 -3.00
C GLN A 7 -23.89 -8.58 -1.97
N PRO A 8 -22.61 -8.61 -2.39
CA PRO A 8 -21.47 -8.80 -1.48
C PRO A 8 -21.43 -7.71 -0.41
N LEU A 9 -21.04 -8.10 0.82
CA LEU A 9 -21.03 -7.23 2.01
C LEU A 9 -20.30 -5.90 1.77
N SER A 10 -19.22 -5.94 0.98
CA SER A 10 -18.44 -4.75 0.58
C SER A 10 -19.24 -3.75 -0.26
N LYS A 11 -20.09 -4.20 -1.19
CA LYS A 11 -20.98 -3.33 -1.98
C LYS A 11 -22.12 -2.75 -1.13
N ARG A 12 -22.64 -3.51 -0.17
CA ARG A 12 -23.64 -3.01 0.81
C ARG A 12 -23.07 -1.93 1.70
N ILE A 13 -21.85 -2.14 2.22
CA ILE A 13 -21.15 -1.17 3.05
C ILE A 13 -20.87 0.10 2.22
N LEU A 14 -20.33 -0.04 1.00
CA LEU A 14 -20.14 1.11 0.11
C LEU A 14 -21.46 1.85 -0.12
N HIS A 15 -22.51 1.15 -0.53
CA HIS A 15 -23.81 1.78 -0.83
C HIS A 15 -24.43 2.46 0.38
N LEU A 16 -24.28 1.90 1.59
CA LEU A 16 -24.67 2.53 2.85
C LEU A 16 -23.87 3.81 3.11
N PHE A 17 -22.55 3.78 2.95
CA PHE A 17 -21.69 4.97 3.11
C PHE A 17 -22.04 6.06 2.08
N PHE A 18 -22.29 5.71 0.83
CA PHE A 18 -22.71 6.66 -0.22
C PHE A 18 -24.09 7.27 0.05
N LYS A 19 -25.06 6.45 0.50
CA LYS A 19 -26.41 6.93 0.85
C LYS A 19 -26.39 7.83 2.08
N GLN A 20 -25.60 7.48 3.08
CA GLN A 20 -25.40 8.28 4.30
C GLN A 20 -24.68 9.59 3.97
N ASN A 21 -23.76 9.57 2.99
CA ASN A 21 -23.14 10.78 2.45
C ASN A 21 -24.16 11.77 1.91
N LYS A 22 -25.03 11.27 1.04
CA LYS A 22 -26.05 12.08 0.36
C LYS A 22 -27.06 12.68 1.35
N LEU A 23 -27.58 11.87 2.28
CA LEU A 23 -28.50 12.32 3.33
C LEU A 23 -27.93 13.46 4.19
N ILE A 24 -26.63 13.41 4.50
CA ILE A 24 -25.96 14.44 5.31
C ILE A 24 -25.68 15.70 4.48
N SER A 25 -25.39 15.57 3.18
CA SER A 25 -25.23 16.73 2.29
C SER A 25 -26.52 17.53 2.12
N GLU A 26 -27.68 16.86 2.27
CA GLU A 26 -28.99 17.50 2.21
C GLU A 26 -29.33 18.30 3.49
N MET A 27 -28.55 18.17 4.57
CA MET A 27 -28.75 18.88 5.86
C MET A 27 -28.19 20.32 5.89
N GLY A 28 -28.27 21.06 4.77
CA GLY A 28 -27.77 22.44 4.66
C GLY A 28 -26.38 22.54 4.02
N ASN A 29 -25.58 23.55 4.40
CA ASN A 29 -24.31 23.91 3.74
C ASN A 29 -23.13 22.96 4.08
N ILE A 30 -23.37 21.65 4.18
CA ILE A 30 -22.38 20.64 4.55
C ILE A 30 -21.67 20.13 3.28
N ARG A 31 -20.34 20.23 3.24
CA ARG A 31 -19.55 19.79 2.08
C ARG A 31 -19.61 18.27 1.86
N GLU A 32 -19.68 17.82 0.61
CA GLU A 32 -19.60 16.39 0.25
C GLU A 32 -18.14 15.88 0.27
N VAL A 33 -17.89 14.77 0.98
CA VAL A 33 -16.58 14.08 0.98
C VAL A 33 -16.74 12.58 1.21
N TYR A 34 -15.93 11.75 0.55
CA TYR A 34 -15.94 10.30 0.73
C TYR A 34 -15.26 9.89 2.03
N PHE A 35 -16.05 9.40 2.98
CA PHE A 35 -15.53 8.99 4.29
C PHE A 35 -14.56 7.80 4.18
N GLY A 36 -13.35 7.96 4.71
CA GLY A 36 -12.31 6.94 4.73
C GLY A 36 -11.33 7.01 3.56
N LEU A 37 -11.47 7.99 2.66
CA LEU A 37 -10.52 8.20 1.57
C LEU A 37 -9.13 8.56 2.13
N ARG A 38 -9.07 9.40 3.17
CA ARG A 38 -7.80 9.87 3.73
C ARG A 38 -7.04 8.80 4.50
N ILE A 39 -7.77 7.98 5.27
CA ILE A 39 -7.19 6.82 6.00
C ILE A 39 -6.66 5.79 4.99
N ARG A 40 -7.42 5.51 3.92
CA ARG A 40 -6.99 4.62 2.85
C ARG A 40 -5.78 5.17 2.11
N PHE A 41 -5.74 6.48 1.86
CA PHE A 41 -4.59 7.12 1.22
C PHE A 41 -3.33 7.01 2.08
N LEU A 42 -3.44 7.25 3.40
CA LEU A 42 -2.31 7.13 4.33
C LEU A 42 -1.79 5.69 4.41
N ALA A 43 -2.70 4.71 4.50
CA ALA A 43 -2.35 3.29 4.54
C ALA A 43 -1.80 2.77 3.20
N LEU A 44 -2.32 3.27 2.08
CA LEU A 44 -1.82 2.96 0.75
C LEU A 44 -0.41 3.54 0.57
N LEU A 45 -0.18 4.79 0.99
CA LEU A 45 1.12 5.44 0.88
C LEU A 45 2.20 4.66 1.65
N THR A 46 1.92 4.25 2.89
CA THR A 46 2.86 3.46 3.69
C THR A 46 3.10 2.07 3.08
N LEU A 47 2.04 1.40 2.61
CA LEU A 47 2.16 0.10 1.94
C LEU A 47 3.00 0.20 0.66
N VAL A 48 2.76 1.21 -0.17
CA VAL A 48 3.49 1.45 -1.42
C VAL A 48 4.97 1.70 -1.14
N VAL A 49 5.30 2.52 -0.13
CA VAL A 49 6.70 2.77 0.25
C VAL A 49 7.41 1.48 0.65
N VAL A 50 6.78 0.63 1.46
CA VAL A 50 7.36 -0.65 1.89
C VAL A 50 7.58 -1.57 0.69
N ILE A 51 6.57 -1.73 -0.17
CA ILE A 51 6.64 -2.59 -1.36
C ILE A 51 7.76 -2.11 -2.30
N VAL A 52 7.82 -0.80 -2.59
CA VAL A 52 8.84 -0.24 -3.49
C VAL A 52 10.24 -0.49 -2.95
N ILE A 53 10.47 -0.28 -1.65
CA ILE A 53 11.77 -0.54 -1.02
C ILE A 53 12.14 -2.03 -1.11
N SER A 54 11.21 -2.93 -0.80
CA SER A 54 11.44 -4.39 -0.88
C SER A 54 11.74 -4.85 -2.30
N VAL A 55 10.98 -4.35 -3.29
CA VAL A 55 11.15 -4.70 -4.70
C VAL A 55 12.48 -4.16 -5.24
N LEU A 56 12.84 -2.89 -4.97
CA LEU A 56 14.13 -2.34 -5.39
C LEU A 56 15.29 -3.14 -4.81
N THR A 57 15.22 -3.49 -3.52
CA THR A 57 16.28 -4.25 -2.84
C THR A 57 16.46 -5.62 -3.47
N LEU A 58 15.35 -6.30 -3.81
CA LEU A 58 15.37 -7.61 -4.46
C LEU A 58 15.93 -7.55 -5.89
N ILE A 59 15.46 -6.60 -6.70
CA ILE A 59 15.93 -6.41 -8.08
C ILE A 59 17.43 -6.13 -8.09
N MET A 60 17.90 -5.23 -7.23
CA MET A 60 19.32 -4.89 -7.15
C MET A 60 20.17 -6.08 -6.69
N TYR A 61 19.69 -6.91 -5.77
CA TYR A 61 20.40 -8.10 -5.32
C TYR A 61 20.57 -9.12 -6.45
N LEU A 62 19.49 -9.42 -7.18
CA LEU A 62 19.51 -10.36 -8.30
C LEU A 62 20.40 -9.86 -9.44
N ASN A 63 20.27 -8.59 -9.82
CA ASN A 63 21.04 -8.00 -10.91
C ASN A 63 22.55 -7.99 -10.61
N ASN A 64 22.94 -7.61 -9.38
CA ASN A 64 24.36 -7.64 -8.98
C ASN A 64 24.94 -9.05 -9.01
N ARG A 65 24.17 -10.07 -8.61
CA ARG A 65 24.65 -11.46 -8.63
C ARG A 65 24.91 -11.94 -10.06
N GLN A 66 23.99 -11.67 -10.98
CA GLN A 66 24.10 -12.09 -12.37
C GLN A 66 25.28 -11.40 -13.07
N LEU A 67 25.42 -10.08 -12.93
CA LEU A 67 26.52 -9.31 -13.53
C LEU A 67 27.91 -9.83 -13.08
N ILE A 68 28.06 -10.16 -11.80
CA ILE A 68 29.32 -10.69 -11.26
C ILE A 68 29.65 -12.06 -11.89
N GLU A 69 28.67 -12.93 -12.11
CA GLU A 69 28.90 -14.23 -12.75
C GLU A 69 29.23 -14.09 -14.24
N GLU A 70 28.55 -13.20 -14.96
CA GLU A 70 28.83 -12.90 -16.36
C GLU A 70 30.24 -12.32 -16.56
N GLU A 71 30.64 -11.35 -15.73
CA GLU A 71 31.97 -10.74 -15.80
C GLU A 71 33.09 -11.77 -15.58
N LYS A 72 32.94 -12.65 -14.58
CA LYS A 72 33.91 -13.73 -14.32
C LYS A 72 34.05 -14.68 -15.50
N ASN A 73 32.92 -15.08 -16.08
CA ASN A 73 32.91 -15.96 -17.25
C ASN A 73 33.57 -15.28 -18.47
N ALA A 74 33.35 -13.97 -18.65
CA ALA A 74 33.99 -13.21 -19.71
C ALA A 74 35.51 -13.11 -19.53
N LYS A 75 35.98 -12.78 -18.31
CA LYS A 75 37.42 -12.76 -17.98
C LYS A 75 38.06 -14.12 -18.19
N ALA A 76 37.41 -15.19 -17.76
CA ALA A 76 37.89 -16.56 -17.97
C ALA A 76 38.05 -16.87 -19.46
N ARG A 77 37.04 -16.57 -20.29
CA ARG A 77 37.11 -16.76 -21.75
C ARG A 77 38.22 -15.93 -22.41
N SER A 78 38.41 -14.68 -21.97
CA SER A 78 39.47 -13.81 -22.48
C SER A 78 40.85 -14.40 -22.19
N LEU A 79 41.10 -14.85 -20.96
CA LEU A 79 42.36 -15.49 -20.59
C LEU A 79 42.58 -16.78 -21.37
N THR A 80 41.55 -17.63 -21.49
CA THR A 80 41.60 -18.84 -22.31
C THR A 80 42.04 -18.52 -23.74
N ARG A 81 41.52 -17.45 -24.35
CA ARG A 81 41.88 -17.06 -25.72
C ARG A 81 43.35 -16.65 -25.86
N ILE A 82 43.88 -15.96 -24.85
CA ILE A 82 45.29 -15.52 -24.80
C ILE A 82 46.22 -16.74 -24.64
N LEU A 83 45.86 -17.67 -23.77
CA LEU A 83 46.72 -18.79 -23.40
C LEU A 83 46.51 -20.07 -24.24
N SER A 84 45.39 -20.23 -24.96
CA SER A 84 45.03 -21.50 -25.66
C SER A 84 46.14 -21.97 -26.60
N GLY A 85 46.66 -21.10 -27.48
CA GLY A 85 47.71 -21.48 -28.41
C GLY A 85 48.96 -22.00 -27.68
N PRO A 86 49.63 -21.18 -26.87
CA PRO A 86 50.80 -21.61 -26.09
C PRO A 86 50.52 -22.83 -25.19
N ALA A 87 49.35 -22.90 -24.56
CA ALA A 87 48.97 -24.00 -23.67
C ALA A 87 48.76 -25.32 -24.43
N GLU A 88 48.13 -25.30 -25.61
CA GLU A 88 47.98 -26.48 -26.46
C GLU A 88 49.35 -27.07 -26.83
N PHE A 89 50.31 -26.22 -27.20
CA PHE A 89 51.68 -26.66 -27.49
C PHE A 89 52.39 -27.26 -26.27
N TYR A 90 52.17 -26.71 -25.08
CA TYR A 90 52.83 -27.18 -23.86
C TYR A 90 52.21 -28.46 -23.30
N LEU A 91 50.92 -28.69 -23.55
CA LEU A 91 50.17 -29.84 -23.04
C LEU A 91 50.23 -31.06 -23.97
N ASP A 92 50.47 -30.87 -25.27
CA ASP A 92 50.63 -31.99 -26.20
C ASP A 92 52.07 -32.56 -26.17
N LYS A 93 52.18 -33.84 -25.77
CA LYS A 93 53.47 -34.52 -25.61
C LYS A 93 54.10 -35.02 -26.91
N ASN A 94 53.34 -34.98 -28.01
CA ASN A 94 53.71 -35.63 -29.27
C ASN A 94 54.22 -34.65 -30.33
N ILE A 95 54.47 -33.39 -29.98
CA ILE A 95 55.00 -32.39 -30.91
C ILE A 95 56.53 -32.45 -30.85
N GLU A 96 57.18 -32.70 -31.99
CA GLU A 96 58.62 -32.57 -32.14
C GLU A 96 58.99 -31.07 -32.09
N THR A 97 59.30 -30.58 -30.88
CA THR A 97 59.78 -29.21 -30.66
C THR A 97 61.10 -29.22 -29.94
N THR A 98 61.92 -28.19 -30.18
CA THR A 98 63.18 -28.02 -29.45
C THR A 98 62.91 -27.62 -28.00
N LYS A 99 63.84 -27.95 -27.10
CA LYS A 99 63.76 -27.59 -25.68
C LYS A 99 63.67 -26.07 -25.48
N GLU A 100 64.37 -25.30 -26.32
CA GLU A 100 64.44 -23.84 -26.28
C GLU A 100 63.09 -23.18 -26.66
N GLU A 101 62.36 -23.75 -27.62
CA GLU A 101 61.01 -23.31 -27.97
C GLU A 101 60.00 -23.55 -26.83
N LEU A 102 60.12 -24.68 -26.14
CA LEU A 102 59.28 -25.00 -24.98
C LEU A 102 59.56 -24.04 -23.80
N GLU A 103 60.83 -23.75 -23.53
CA GLU A 103 61.23 -22.78 -22.50
C GLU A 103 60.73 -21.37 -22.83
N THR A 104 60.84 -20.94 -24.07
CA THR A 104 60.33 -19.63 -24.53
C THR A 104 58.80 -19.54 -24.38
N LYS A 105 58.06 -20.57 -24.81
CA LYS A 105 56.60 -20.61 -24.66
C LYS A 105 56.17 -20.66 -23.20
N TYR A 106 56.92 -21.37 -22.35
CA TYR A 106 56.69 -21.38 -20.90
C TYR A 106 56.83 -19.98 -20.30
N GLN A 107 57.89 -19.25 -20.65
CA GLN A 107 58.08 -17.86 -20.21
C GLN A 107 56.94 -16.94 -20.66
N ILE A 108 56.43 -17.13 -21.89
CA ILE A 108 55.27 -16.37 -22.39
C ILE A 108 54.04 -16.67 -21.52
N ILE A 109 53.69 -17.94 -21.30
CA ILE A 109 52.53 -18.32 -20.48
C ILE A 109 52.66 -17.75 -19.06
N GLN A 110 53.85 -17.81 -18.47
CA GLN A 110 54.11 -17.29 -17.13
C GLN A 110 53.92 -15.77 -17.08
N ARG A 111 54.48 -15.04 -18.03
CA ARG A 111 54.36 -13.58 -18.13
C ARG A 111 52.92 -13.15 -18.36
N GLU A 112 52.23 -13.73 -19.33
CA GLU A 112 50.84 -13.37 -19.65
C GLU A 112 49.89 -13.70 -18.49
N SER A 113 50.11 -14.82 -17.80
CA SER A 113 49.31 -15.18 -16.62
C SER A 113 49.55 -14.22 -15.44
N GLN A 114 50.80 -13.83 -15.20
CA GLN A 114 51.13 -12.83 -14.17
C GLN A 114 50.52 -11.46 -14.50
N ASN A 115 50.66 -11.01 -15.75
CA ASN A 115 50.03 -9.77 -16.21
C ASN A 115 48.51 -9.83 -16.02
N PHE A 116 47.86 -10.94 -16.35
CA PHE A 116 46.42 -11.08 -16.17
C PHE A 116 45.97 -11.01 -14.72
N ILE A 117 46.76 -11.57 -13.78
CA ILE A 117 46.53 -11.43 -12.33
C ILE A 117 46.72 -9.96 -11.90
N ILE A 118 47.76 -9.29 -12.37
CA ILE A 118 48.02 -7.87 -12.06
C ILE A 118 46.89 -6.96 -12.56
N TYR A 119 46.30 -7.27 -13.72
CA TYR A 119 45.17 -6.52 -14.24
C TYR A 119 43.82 -6.87 -13.60
N ASN A 120 43.74 -7.98 -12.84
CA ASN A 120 42.50 -8.47 -12.24
C ASN A 120 42.74 -8.93 -10.79
N ASP A 121 42.64 -7.97 -9.87
CA ASP A 121 42.89 -8.18 -8.43
C ASP A 121 42.02 -9.27 -7.76
N ASP A 122 40.90 -9.64 -8.38
CA ASP A 122 40.00 -10.68 -7.89
C ASP A 122 40.47 -12.11 -8.24
N ILE A 123 41.43 -12.25 -9.15
CA ILE A 123 42.04 -13.53 -9.51
C ILE A 123 43.23 -13.80 -8.58
N SER A 124 43.17 -14.91 -7.85
CA SER A 124 44.27 -15.30 -6.97
C SER A 124 45.28 -16.20 -7.68
N LYS A 125 44.83 -17.12 -8.55
CA LYS A 125 45.68 -18.19 -9.11
C LYS A 125 45.19 -18.64 -10.50
N ILE A 126 46.14 -19.03 -11.35
CA ILE A 126 45.89 -19.67 -12.64
C ILE A 126 46.68 -20.98 -12.68
N VAL A 127 46.00 -22.08 -12.99
CA VAL A 127 46.58 -23.43 -13.04
C VAL A 127 46.22 -24.11 -14.35
N LEU A 128 47.21 -24.71 -14.99
CA LEU A 128 47.07 -25.51 -16.20
C LEU A 128 47.51 -26.94 -15.92
N THR A 129 46.68 -27.92 -16.29
CA THR A 129 46.99 -29.35 -16.11
C THR A 129 47.01 -30.11 -17.44
N ASP A 130 47.74 -31.22 -17.49
CA ASP A 130 47.64 -32.18 -18.60
C ASP A 130 46.34 -32.99 -18.54
N GLU A 131 46.13 -33.83 -19.55
CA GLU A 131 45.01 -34.77 -19.68
C GLU A 131 44.86 -35.75 -18.50
N PHE A 132 45.89 -35.90 -17.66
CA PHE A 132 45.89 -36.74 -16.45
C PHE A 132 45.69 -35.95 -15.15
N GLY A 133 45.45 -34.64 -15.25
CA GLY A 133 45.32 -33.74 -14.11
C GLY A 133 46.64 -33.41 -13.43
N ARG A 134 47.79 -33.70 -14.05
CA ARG A 134 49.10 -33.28 -13.52
C ARG A 134 49.30 -31.81 -13.83
N VAL A 135 49.68 -31.04 -12.81
CA VAL A 135 49.98 -29.61 -12.97
C VAL A 135 51.17 -29.45 -13.91
N LYS A 136 50.97 -28.65 -14.93
CA LYS A 136 51.90 -28.39 -16.03
C LYS A 136 52.39 -26.94 -15.98
N PHE A 137 51.50 -26.03 -15.60
CA PHE A 137 51.84 -24.64 -15.33
C PHE A 137 51.03 -24.13 -14.13
N SER A 138 51.66 -23.32 -13.28
CA SER A 138 51.07 -22.76 -12.06
C SER A 138 51.71 -21.41 -11.74
N THR A 139 50.89 -20.43 -11.35
CA THR A 139 51.38 -19.08 -11.01
C THR A 139 52.01 -18.97 -9.62
N ASP A 140 51.79 -19.92 -8.71
CA ASP A 140 52.47 -20.04 -7.40
C ASP A 140 53.02 -21.47 -7.20
N GLN A 141 54.25 -21.60 -6.68
CA GLN A 141 54.89 -22.89 -6.37
C GLN A 141 54.14 -23.69 -5.30
N ARG A 142 53.28 -23.05 -4.50
CA ARG A 142 52.50 -23.68 -3.42
C ARG A 142 51.16 -24.29 -3.84
N ASP A 143 50.84 -24.28 -5.13
CA ASP A 143 49.53 -24.70 -5.66
C ASP A 143 49.30 -26.22 -5.66
N TYR A 144 50.34 -26.99 -5.34
CA TYR A 144 50.32 -28.45 -5.25
C TYR A 144 49.70 -29.02 -3.95
N ARG A 145 48.78 -28.31 -3.29
CA ARG A 145 47.93 -29.00 -2.30
C ARG A 145 46.94 -29.87 -3.08
N ARG A 146 47.39 -31.09 -3.43
CA ARG A 146 46.72 -32.13 -4.24
C ARG A 146 45.25 -32.41 -3.86
N SER A 147 44.74 -31.94 -2.73
CA SER A 147 43.40 -32.26 -2.21
C SER A 147 42.30 -31.28 -2.59
N THR A 148 42.57 -30.01 -2.90
CA THR A 148 41.49 -29.00 -2.92
C THR A 148 40.82 -28.82 -4.29
N ILE A 149 41.60 -28.66 -5.36
CA ILE A 149 41.07 -28.35 -6.70
C ILE A 149 41.11 -29.57 -7.64
N LEU A 150 42.03 -30.51 -7.37
CA LEU A 150 42.33 -31.66 -8.22
C LEU A 150 41.14 -32.62 -8.42
N PRO A 151 40.30 -32.92 -7.41
CA PRO A 151 39.11 -33.75 -7.62
C PRO A 151 38.18 -33.16 -8.69
N TYR A 152 37.95 -31.86 -8.64
CA TYR A 152 37.11 -31.14 -9.59
C TYR A 152 37.75 -31.01 -10.97
N ILE A 153 39.08 -30.89 -11.06
CA ILE A 153 39.79 -30.96 -12.35
C ILE A 153 39.62 -32.35 -12.96
N LYS A 154 39.69 -33.42 -12.16
CA LYS A 154 39.49 -34.80 -12.64
C LYS A 154 38.05 -35.07 -13.08
N GLU A 155 37.09 -34.51 -12.37
CA GLU A 155 35.67 -34.55 -12.77
C GLU A 155 35.45 -33.76 -14.07
N ALA A 156 36.01 -32.55 -14.16
CA ALA A 156 35.98 -31.77 -15.40
C ALA A 156 36.64 -32.53 -16.55
N LEU A 157 37.71 -33.30 -16.30
CA LEU A 157 38.38 -34.22 -17.25
C LEU A 157 37.46 -35.30 -17.83
N GLN A 158 36.30 -35.55 -17.21
CA GLN A 158 35.31 -36.55 -17.63
C GLN A 158 34.02 -35.94 -18.21
N GLU A 159 33.81 -34.62 -18.04
CA GLU A 159 32.60 -33.89 -18.48
C GLU A 159 32.65 -33.40 -19.94
N ASN A 160 31.48 -33.08 -20.50
CA ASN A 160 31.27 -32.65 -21.89
C ASN A 160 32.01 -31.35 -22.26
N GLU A 161 32.38 -31.23 -23.55
CA GLU A 161 33.29 -30.20 -24.08
C GLU A 161 32.82 -28.75 -23.93
N GLU A 162 31.51 -28.51 -23.79
CA GLU A 162 30.92 -27.15 -23.81
C GLU A 162 30.59 -26.57 -22.43
N LYS A 163 30.70 -27.34 -21.36
CA LYS A 163 30.27 -26.89 -20.03
C LYS A 163 31.42 -26.28 -19.23
N LEU A 164 31.29 -24.98 -18.93
CA LEU A 164 32.09 -24.33 -17.89
C LEU A 164 31.65 -24.85 -16.53
N ILE A 165 32.59 -25.38 -15.75
CA ILE A 165 32.32 -25.89 -14.40
C ILE A 165 32.79 -24.85 -13.40
N SER A 166 31.87 -24.38 -12.57
CA SER A 166 32.16 -23.45 -11.48
C SER A 166 31.85 -24.12 -10.16
N PHE A 167 32.77 -24.03 -9.20
CA PHE A 167 32.56 -24.54 -7.86
C PHE A 167 33.22 -23.65 -6.81
N ASP A 168 32.66 -23.71 -5.61
CA ASP A 168 33.10 -22.92 -4.45
C ASP A 168 33.81 -23.82 -3.45
N TYR A 169 34.92 -23.35 -2.90
CA TYR A 169 35.65 -24.03 -1.84
C TYR A 169 36.24 -23.03 -0.84
N THR A 170 36.58 -23.51 0.35
CA THR A 170 37.08 -22.65 1.44
C THR A 170 38.43 -23.17 1.93
N ILE A 171 39.39 -22.27 2.11
CA ILE A 171 40.68 -22.58 2.75
C ILE A 171 40.69 -21.94 4.12
N GLU A 172 40.84 -22.77 5.15
CA GLU A 172 41.06 -22.32 6.52
C GLU A 172 42.55 -22.15 6.78
N THR A 173 42.95 -20.94 7.18
CA THR A 173 44.30 -20.62 7.61
C THR A 173 44.27 -20.37 9.11
N LYS A 174 44.95 -21.25 9.86
CA LYS A 174 45.14 -21.10 11.30
C LYS A 174 46.38 -20.25 11.54
N ASP A 175 46.18 -19.07 12.12
CA ASP A 175 47.30 -18.26 12.57
C ASP A 175 47.97 -18.94 13.77
N LYS A 176 49.24 -19.29 13.61
CA LYS A 176 50.02 -20.01 14.62
C LYS A 176 50.22 -19.19 15.90
N LYS A 177 50.14 -17.85 15.83
CA LYS A 177 50.36 -16.97 16.99
C LYS A 177 49.07 -16.57 17.71
N SER A 178 48.02 -16.20 16.98
CA SER A 178 46.75 -15.75 17.59
C SER A 178 45.74 -16.87 17.85
N LYS A 179 46.01 -18.11 17.38
CA LYS A 179 45.06 -19.24 17.32
C LYS A 179 43.76 -18.95 16.54
N ASN A 180 43.62 -17.77 15.92
CA ASN A 180 42.46 -17.42 15.11
C ASN A 180 42.46 -18.24 13.82
N ILE A 181 41.30 -18.80 13.49
CA ILE A 181 41.07 -19.49 12.23
C ILE A 181 40.44 -18.48 11.29
N THR A 182 41.12 -18.18 10.19
CA THR A 182 40.60 -17.32 9.11
C THR A 182 40.23 -18.20 7.93
N ALA A 183 38.95 -18.18 7.55
CA ALA A 183 38.44 -18.94 6.41
C ALA A 183 38.33 -18.02 5.19
N THR A 184 39.10 -18.30 4.14
CA THR A 184 39.03 -17.55 2.88
C THR A 184 38.24 -18.36 1.85
N ARG A 185 37.23 -17.74 1.23
CA ARG A 185 36.40 -18.40 0.21
C ARG A 185 36.94 -18.13 -1.19
N TYR A 186 36.99 -19.19 -1.98
CA TYR A 186 37.43 -19.16 -3.36
C TYR A 186 36.37 -19.77 -4.27
N ARG A 187 36.31 -19.27 -5.50
CA ARG A 187 35.54 -19.86 -6.59
C ARG A 187 36.52 -20.24 -7.68
N ALA A 188 36.50 -21.48 -8.12
CA ALA A 188 37.28 -21.90 -9.27
C ALA A 188 36.37 -22.08 -10.47
N ILE A 189 36.79 -21.49 -11.59
CA ILE A 189 36.17 -21.72 -12.90
C ILE A 189 37.13 -22.59 -13.69
N ILE A 190 36.63 -23.75 -14.11
CA ILE A 190 37.38 -24.75 -14.86
C ILE A 190 36.91 -24.73 -16.32
N TYR A 191 37.89 -24.67 -17.23
CA TYR A 191 37.67 -24.75 -18.67
C TYR A 191 38.53 -25.88 -19.29
N PRO A 192 37.91 -26.85 -20.01
CA PRO A 192 38.66 -27.88 -20.70
C PRO A 192 39.44 -27.32 -21.89
N ILE A 193 40.70 -27.77 -22.06
CA ILE A 193 41.51 -27.41 -23.23
C ILE A 193 41.58 -28.61 -24.16
N PHE A 194 41.21 -28.33 -25.40
CA PHE A 194 41.13 -29.27 -26.49
C PHE A 194 42.01 -28.78 -27.64
N LEU A 195 42.57 -29.72 -28.40
CA LEU A 195 43.26 -29.40 -29.64
C LEU A 195 42.22 -29.00 -30.70
N HIS A 196 41.84 -27.73 -30.69
CA HIS A 196 40.94 -27.13 -31.69
C HIS A 196 41.69 -26.43 -32.84
N LYS A 197 43.02 -26.53 -32.87
CA LYS A 197 43.82 -25.93 -33.94
C LYS A 197 44.73 -26.94 -34.60
N GLY A 198 44.60 -27.00 -35.92
CA GLY A 198 45.36 -27.84 -36.82
C GLY A 198 44.64 -27.96 -38.16
N ASN A 199 45.38 -28.32 -39.20
CA ASN A 199 44.84 -28.44 -40.56
C ASN A 199 43.63 -29.39 -40.65
N VAL A 200 43.46 -30.30 -39.70
CA VAL A 200 42.32 -31.23 -39.59
C VAL A 200 40.99 -30.51 -39.30
N VAL A 201 40.95 -29.60 -38.31
CA VAL A 201 39.73 -28.82 -38.01
C VAL A 201 39.42 -27.86 -39.16
N SER A 202 40.46 -27.25 -39.75
CA SER A 202 40.31 -26.44 -40.95
C SER A 202 39.78 -27.26 -42.13
N LEU A 203 40.26 -28.50 -42.30
CA LEU A 203 39.84 -29.41 -43.36
C LEU A 203 38.39 -29.85 -43.17
N LEU A 204 37.98 -30.19 -41.95
CA LEU A 204 36.58 -30.52 -41.63
C LEU A 204 35.64 -29.33 -41.88
N ASN A 205 36.04 -28.13 -41.46
CA ASN A 205 35.26 -26.91 -41.72
C ASN A 205 35.17 -26.59 -43.21
N ASP A 206 36.28 -26.72 -43.95
CA ASP A 206 36.28 -26.51 -45.40
C ASP A 206 35.50 -27.62 -46.14
N TYR A 207 35.54 -28.87 -45.69
CA TYR A 207 34.72 -29.96 -46.21
C TYR A 207 33.23 -29.66 -46.01
N ASN A 208 32.78 -29.47 -44.76
CA ASN A 208 31.36 -29.24 -44.47
C ASN A 208 30.79 -28.01 -45.17
N ARG A 209 31.61 -26.98 -45.38
CA ARG A 209 31.20 -25.74 -46.04
C ARG A 209 31.28 -25.83 -47.57
N LEU A 210 32.44 -26.20 -48.10
CA LEU A 210 32.75 -26.06 -49.52
C LEU A 210 32.34 -27.28 -50.34
N TYR A 211 32.19 -28.46 -49.72
CA TYR A 211 31.79 -29.67 -50.42
C TYR A 211 30.34 -29.60 -50.94
N PRO A 212 29.32 -29.27 -50.11
CA PRO A 212 27.96 -29.09 -50.62
C PRO A 212 27.86 -27.91 -51.59
N GLU A 213 28.62 -26.83 -51.32
CA GLU A 213 28.71 -25.67 -52.20
C GLU A 213 29.26 -26.06 -53.58
N TYR A 214 30.31 -26.87 -53.63
CA TYR A 214 30.89 -27.38 -54.87
C TYR A 214 29.85 -28.14 -55.68
N HIS A 215 29.10 -29.06 -55.07
CA HIS A 215 28.12 -29.88 -55.80
C HIS A 215 26.89 -29.11 -56.29
N ALA A 216 26.54 -27.99 -55.64
CA ALA A 216 25.47 -27.10 -56.08
C ALA A 216 25.93 -25.95 -57.01
N ALA A 217 27.24 -25.72 -57.13
CA ALA A 217 27.81 -24.55 -57.80
C ALA A 217 27.88 -24.66 -59.33
N ASP A 218 27.91 -23.49 -59.97
CA ASP A 218 28.25 -23.36 -61.38
C ASP A 218 29.75 -23.64 -61.65
N LYS A 219 30.12 -23.78 -62.93
CA LYS A 219 31.48 -24.15 -63.33
C LYS A 219 32.54 -23.15 -62.83
N LYS A 220 32.22 -21.85 -62.77
CA LYS A 220 33.17 -20.81 -62.36
C LYS A 220 33.48 -20.93 -60.87
N ARG A 221 32.44 -21.15 -60.06
CA ARG A 221 32.57 -21.28 -58.60
C ARG A 221 33.25 -22.60 -58.21
N LYS A 222 32.96 -23.70 -58.91
CA LYS A 222 33.67 -24.99 -58.73
C LYS A 222 35.19 -24.85 -58.87
N ASN A 223 35.66 -24.12 -59.88
CA ASN A 223 37.10 -23.87 -60.08
C ASN A 223 37.72 -23.01 -58.97
N GLN A 224 37.00 -22.01 -58.46
CA GLN A 224 37.47 -21.18 -57.35
C GLN A 224 37.64 -21.99 -56.06
N ILE A 225 36.68 -22.88 -55.76
CA ILE A 225 36.73 -23.76 -54.59
C ILE A 225 37.96 -24.67 -54.68
N TYR A 226 38.18 -25.30 -55.84
CA TYR A 226 39.35 -26.16 -56.04
C TYR A 226 40.67 -25.39 -55.86
N LEU A 227 40.81 -24.22 -56.48
CA LEU A 227 42.04 -23.41 -56.35
C LEU A 227 42.28 -22.93 -54.91
N TYR A 228 41.22 -22.59 -54.18
CA TYR A 228 41.31 -22.27 -52.75
C TYR A 228 41.84 -23.47 -51.95
N LEU A 229 41.28 -24.66 -52.17
CA LEU A 229 41.71 -25.87 -51.48
C LEU A 229 43.16 -26.24 -51.83
N TRP A 230 43.52 -26.18 -53.12
CA TRP A 230 44.90 -26.38 -53.57
C TRP A 230 45.85 -25.39 -52.91
N ASN A 231 45.61 -24.08 -53.01
CA ASN A 231 46.52 -23.08 -52.45
C ASN A 231 46.69 -23.21 -50.93
N LYS A 232 45.65 -23.65 -50.22
CA LYS A 232 45.67 -23.82 -48.77
C LYS A 232 46.35 -25.11 -48.32
N TYR A 233 46.26 -26.18 -49.12
CA TYR A 233 46.71 -27.52 -48.72
C TYR A 233 47.76 -28.16 -49.65
N ARG A 234 48.32 -27.41 -50.61
CA ARG A 234 49.28 -27.90 -51.63
C ARG A 234 50.46 -28.69 -51.06
N ASP A 235 50.95 -28.33 -49.88
CA ASP A 235 52.13 -28.98 -49.27
C ASP A 235 51.84 -30.43 -48.83
N ARG A 236 50.59 -30.90 -48.97
CA ARG A 236 50.10 -32.22 -48.56
C ARG A 236 49.39 -32.97 -49.66
N LEU A 237 49.39 -32.43 -50.88
CA LEU A 237 48.76 -33.03 -52.04
C LEU A 237 49.85 -33.47 -53.01
N ASP A 238 49.61 -34.59 -53.70
CA ASP A 238 50.54 -35.10 -54.70
C ASP A 238 50.56 -34.22 -55.95
N GLU A 239 51.66 -34.30 -56.72
CA GLU A 239 51.85 -33.50 -57.95
C GLU A 239 50.76 -33.74 -59.00
N GLU A 240 50.04 -34.85 -58.94
CA GLU A 240 48.94 -35.20 -59.83
C GLU A 240 47.70 -34.31 -59.65
N PHE A 241 47.58 -33.62 -58.52
CA PHE A 241 46.50 -32.66 -58.24
C PHE A 241 46.88 -31.22 -58.61
N ASP A 242 48.10 -31.00 -59.11
CA ASP A 242 48.60 -29.68 -59.51
C ASP A 242 47.81 -29.15 -60.73
N PRO A 243 47.07 -28.04 -60.58
CA PRO A 243 46.30 -27.45 -61.68
C PRO A 243 47.18 -27.00 -62.86
N ALA A 244 48.48 -26.78 -62.68
CA ALA A 244 49.41 -26.39 -63.74
C ALA A 244 49.91 -27.56 -64.60
N LYS A 245 49.91 -28.79 -64.07
CA LYS A 245 50.42 -30.00 -64.73
C LYS A 245 49.33 -30.86 -65.40
N TYR A 246 48.06 -30.45 -65.32
CA TYR A 246 46.93 -31.19 -65.85
C TYR A 246 47.00 -31.37 -67.39
N LYS A 247 47.02 -32.64 -67.87
CA LYS A 247 46.94 -32.98 -69.29
C LYS A 247 45.61 -33.72 -69.58
N PRO A 248 44.77 -33.24 -70.50
CA PRO A 248 43.54 -33.95 -70.88
C PRO A 248 43.88 -35.23 -71.66
N GLU A 249 43.26 -36.35 -71.29
CA GLU A 249 43.40 -37.62 -72.01
C GLU A 249 42.70 -37.59 -73.38
N LYS A 250 43.32 -38.20 -74.40
CA LYS A 250 42.79 -38.23 -75.77
C LYS A 250 41.47 -39.01 -75.83
N GLY A 251 40.42 -38.39 -76.36
CA GLY A 251 39.09 -39.00 -76.56
C GLY A 251 38.00 -38.53 -75.59
N MET A 252 38.33 -37.71 -74.61
CA MET A 252 37.37 -37.20 -73.62
C MET A 252 36.62 -35.95 -74.13
N GLN A 253 35.30 -35.89 -73.96
CA GLN A 253 34.57 -34.64 -74.19
C GLN A 253 35.08 -33.55 -73.22
N LEU A 254 35.38 -32.35 -73.75
CA LEU A 254 35.97 -31.21 -73.02
C LEU A 254 35.16 -30.73 -71.79
N LYS A 255 33.91 -31.20 -71.64
CA LYS A 255 33.05 -30.96 -70.48
C LYS A 255 33.47 -31.77 -69.23
N VAL A 256 34.09 -32.94 -69.39
CA VAL A 256 34.43 -33.86 -68.29
C VAL A 256 35.88 -33.68 -67.83
N ALA A 257 36.81 -33.38 -68.75
CA ALA A 257 38.23 -33.12 -68.42
C ALA A 257 38.49 -31.81 -67.65
N LYS A 258 37.53 -30.88 -67.54
CA LYS A 258 37.73 -29.56 -66.89
C LYS A 258 37.10 -29.45 -65.50
N ALA A 259 36.53 -30.52 -64.96
CA ALA A 259 36.05 -30.52 -63.59
C ALA A 259 37.25 -30.77 -62.68
N TYR A 260 37.82 -29.69 -62.13
CA TYR A 260 38.77 -29.78 -61.04
C TYR A 260 38.06 -30.43 -59.85
N ASP A 261 38.27 -31.72 -59.70
CA ASP A 261 37.37 -32.58 -58.92
C ASP A 261 37.75 -32.51 -57.44
N ALA A 262 37.05 -31.63 -56.72
CA ALA A 262 37.27 -31.37 -55.30
C ALA A 262 37.05 -32.64 -54.47
N ASP A 263 36.26 -33.60 -54.98
CA ASP A 263 35.97 -34.86 -54.28
C ASP A 263 37.25 -35.67 -54.06
N PHE A 264 38.07 -35.81 -55.11
CA PHE A 264 39.34 -36.53 -55.03
C PHE A 264 40.39 -35.78 -54.21
N LEU A 265 40.35 -34.44 -54.24
CA LEU A 265 41.24 -33.60 -53.43
C LEU A 265 40.92 -33.74 -51.94
N PHE A 266 39.64 -33.70 -51.55
CA PHE A 266 39.23 -33.96 -50.16
C PHE A 266 39.59 -35.37 -49.71
N LEU A 267 39.38 -36.39 -50.57
CA LEU A 267 39.76 -37.77 -50.26
C LEU A 267 41.26 -37.92 -50.00
N SER A 268 42.12 -37.37 -50.87
CA SER A 268 43.57 -37.38 -50.68
C SER A 268 43.96 -36.63 -49.40
N LEU A 269 43.36 -35.47 -49.13
CA LEU A 269 43.62 -34.71 -47.89
C LEU A 269 43.20 -35.47 -46.63
N PHE A 270 42.07 -36.18 -46.65
CA PHE A 270 41.64 -37.02 -45.54
C PHE A 270 42.58 -38.23 -45.36
N ASN A 271 43.01 -38.88 -46.45
CA ASN A 271 44.00 -39.96 -46.44
C ASN A 271 45.31 -39.52 -45.77
N ASN A 272 45.90 -38.43 -46.28
CA ASN A 272 47.17 -37.89 -45.81
C ASN A 272 47.09 -37.32 -44.39
N SER A 273 45.94 -36.78 -43.98
CA SER A 273 45.74 -36.28 -42.61
C SER A 273 45.58 -37.39 -41.57
N MET A 274 45.22 -38.60 -41.98
CA MET A 274 44.92 -39.74 -41.11
C MET A 274 46.07 -40.74 -40.99
N ALA A 275 46.97 -40.80 -41.98
CA ALA A 275 48.21 -41.58 -41.90
C ALA A 275 49.05 -41.27 -40.63
N PHE A 276 48.81 -40.12 -40.00
CA PHE A 276 49.48 -39.67 -38.78
C PHE A 276 48.77 -40.06 -37.46
N ARG A 277 47.68 -40.84 -37.44
CA ARG A 277 46.91 -41.08 -36.20
C ARG A 277 46.58 -42.54 -35.86
N ASN A 278 46.76 -42.86 -34.58
CA ASN A 278 46.82 -44.21 -33.99
C ASN A 278 45.44 -44.86 -33.72
N LYS A 279 44.50 -44.85 -34.67
CA LYS A 279 43.22 -45.59 -34.54
C LYS A 279 43.25 -46.91 -35.33
N PRO A 280 42.84 -48.05 -34.74
CA PRO A 280 42.78 -49.32 -35.46
C PRO A 280 41.66 -49.30 -36.51
N VAL A 281 42.01 -49.46 -37.78
CA VAL A 281 41.07 -49.58 -38.90
C VAL A 281 40.66 -51.06 -39.08
N PRO A 282 39.34 -51.38 -39.12
CA PRO A 282 38.86 -52.73 -39.41
C PRO A 282 39.47 -53.28 -40.70
N LYS A 283 39.85 -54.57 -40.73
CA LYS A 283 40.47 -55.19 -41.92
C LYS A 283 39.64 -54.98 -43.20
N SER A 284 38.31 -55.01 -43.07
CA SER A 284 37.34 -54.80 -44.15
C SER A 284 37.34 -53.40 -44.76
N GLU A 285 37.97 -52.42 -44.12
CA GLU A 285 37.93 -51.01 -44.53
C GLU A 285 39.30 -50.40 -44.77
N ARG A 286 40.38 -51.17 -44.54
CA ARG A 286 41.76 -50.74 -44.84
C ARG A 286 41.94 -50.37 -46.31
N TRP A 287 41.16 -50.99 -47.21
CA TRP A 287 41.20 -50.69 -48.62
C TRP A 287 40.85 -49.23 -48.93
N LEU A 288 40.00 -48.56 -48.12
CA LEU A 288 39.63 -47.13 -48.28
C LEU A 288 40.82 -46.18 -48.11
N TRP A 289 41.94 -46.67 -47.57
CA TRP A 289 43.17 -45.90 -47.34
C TRP A 289 44.26 -46.21 -48.39
N SER A 290 43.94 -47.05 -49.39
CA SER A 290 44.87 -47.34 -50.49
C SER A 290 44.60 -46.44 -51.70
N ASP A 291 45.60 -46.10 -52.49
CA ASP A 291 45.38 -45.26 -53.68
C ASP A 291 44.62 -46.01 -54.79
N ARG A 292 44.60 -47.35 -54.71
CA ARG A 292 44.07 -48.23 -55.75
C ARG A 292 42.56 -48.09 -55.95
N TRP A 293 41.76 -47.96 -54.89
CA TRP A 293 40.30 -47.82 -55.04
C TRP A 293 39.93 -46.43 -55.57
N LEU A 294 40.68 -45.40 -55.18
CA LEU A 294 40.51 -44.03 -55.65
C LEU A 294 40.75 -43.97 -57.16
N TYR A 295 41.84 -44.60 -57.62
CA TYR A 295 42.16 -44.74 -59.03
C TYR A 295 41.06 -45.50 -59.80
N ILE A 296 40.57 -46.62 -59.26
CA ILE A 296 39.51 -47.43 -59.89
C ILE A 296 38.20 -46.63 -60.00
N LEU A 297 37.78 -45.91 -58.96
CA LEU A 297 36.55 -45.11 -59.02
C LEU A 297 36.68 -43.92 -59.97
N LYS A 298 37.86 -43.28 -60.03
CA LYS A 298 38.16 -42.24 -61.02
C LYS A 298 38.04 -42.79 -62.43
N GLU A 299 38.65 -43.94 -62.73
CA GLU A 299 38.50 -44.59 -64.03
C GLU A 299 37.05 -44.96 -64.35
N ASN A 300 36.31 -45.52 -63.39
CA ASN A 300 34.92 -45.93 -63.61
C ASN A 300 33.99 -44.74 -63.85
N LYS A 301 34.17 -43.64 -63.09
CA LYS A 301 33.47 -42.38 -63.30
C LYS A 301 33.78 -41.82 -64.70
N ILE A 302 35.05 -41.81 -65.10
CA ILE A 302 35.50 -41.37 -66.43
C ILE A 302 34.89 -42.23 -67.54
N LYS A 303 34.93 -43.56 -67.42
CA LYS A 303 34.34 -44.50 -68.40
C LYS A 303 32.83 -44.29 -68.53
N ALA A 304 32.11 -44.14 -67.41
CA ALA A 304 30.67 -43.88 -67.42
C ALA A 304 30.30 -42.57 -68.13
N TYR A 305 31.12 -41.53 -67.98
CA TYR A 305 30.94 -40.27 -68.70
C TYR A 305 31.25 -40.38 -70.21
N ILE A 306 32.25 -41.18 -70.60
CA ILE A 306 32.58 -41.42 -72.02
C ILE A 306 31.47 -42.23 -72.71
N GLU A 307 30.85 -43.16 -72.00
CA GLU A 307 29.74 -44.00 -72.47
C GLU A 307 28.35 -43.32 -72.38
N ASP A 308 28.29 -42.05 -71.97
CA ASP A 308 27.06 -41.26 -71.74
C ASP A 308 26.04 -41.93 -70.79
N ASN A 309 26.54 -42.73 -69.84
CA ASN A 309 25.73 -43.44 -68.86
C ASN A 309 25.65 -42.65 -67.55
N THR A 310 24.71 -41.70 -67.51
CA THR A 310 24.51 -40.78 -66.37
C THR A 310 24.18 -41.48 -65.06
N THR A 311 23.57 -42.67 -65.12
CA THR A 311 23.20 -43.45 -63.92
C THR A 311 24.44 -44.03 -63.24
N LYS A 312 25.35 -44.65 -64.00
CA LYS A 312 26.61 -45.18 -63.45
C LYS A 312 27.54 -44.09 -62.93
N ALA A 313 27.56 -42.93 -63.58
CA ALA A 313 28.31 -41.77 -63.10
C ALA A 313 27.77 -41.28 -61.74
N LYS A 314 26.44 -41.22 -61.58
CA LYS A 314 25.79 -40.85 -60.32
C LYS A 314 26.03 -41.88 -59.22
N GLU A 315 25.96 -43.17 -59.52
CA GLU A 315 26.29 -44.23 -58.55
C GLU A 315 27.73 -44.13 -58.02
N ALA A 316 28.68 -43.78 -58.89
CA ALA A 316 30.07 -43.54 -58.48
C ALA A 316 30.20 -42.30 -57.57
N ASP A 317 29.50 -41.21 -57.87
CA ASP A 317 29.49 -39.99 -57.05
C ASP A 317 28.82 -40.24 -55.68
N ASP A 318 27.67 -40.90 -55.64
CA ASP A 318 26.97 -41.25 -54.40
C ASP A 318 27.85 -42.15 -53.50
N LEU A 319 28.60 -43.07 -54.10
CA LEU A 319 29.55 -43.90 -53.38
C LEU A 319 30.73 -43.08 -52.82
N ILE A 320 31.29 -42.13 -53.60
CA ILE A 320 32.35 -41.23 -53.15
C ILE A 320 31.87 -40.39 -51.96
N ILE A 321 30.69 -39.75 -52.07
CA ILE A 321 30.08 -38.95 -51.01
C ILE A 321 29.93 -39.78 -49.73
N SER A 322 29.38 -40.99 -49.85
CA SER A 322 29.21 -41.91 -48.72
C SER A 322 30.55 -42.24 -48.05
N ARG A 323 31.59 -42.56 -48.82
CA ARG A 323 32.92 -42.91 -48.27
C ARG A 323 33.64 -41.71 -47.65
N ILE A 324 33.53 -40.51 -48.23
CA ILE A 324 34.08 -39.29 -47.62
C ILE A 324 33.38 -39.00 -46.30
N GLY A 325 32.05 -39.16 -46.23
CA GLY A 325 31.28 -39.04 -44.99
C GLY A 325 31.81 -39.98 -43.90
N MET A 326 32.01 -41.26 -44.22
CA MET A 326 32.60 -42.25 -43.29
C MET A 326 34.03 -41.87 -42.85
N LEU A 327 34.85 -41.31 -43.73
CA LEU A 327 36.20 -40.86 -43.39
C LEU A 327 36.16 -39.61 -42.49
N SER A 328 35.28 -38.64 -42.78
CA SER A 328 35.06 -37.42 -42.00
C SER A 328 34.64 -37.73 -40.56
N GLU A 329 33.69 -38.65 -40.35
CA GLU A 329 33.30 -39.11 -39.00
C GLU A 329 34.47 -39.70 -38.22
N ARG A 330 35.43 -40.34 -38.90
CA ARG A 330 36.64 -40.88 -38.25
C ARG A 330 37.65 -39.80 -37.90
N VAL A 331 37.60 -38.66 -38.57
CA VAL A 331 38.48 -37.50 -38.40
C VAL A 331 38.04 -36.64 -37.19
N GLU A 332 36.82 -36.79 -36.66
CA GLU A 332 36.26 -36.06 -35.49
C GLU A 332 36.88 -36.43 -34.11
N GLY A 333 38.19 -36.66 -34.03
CA GLY A 333 38.89 -36.77 -32.76
C GLY A 333 39.45 -35.43 -32.32
N ILE A 334 38.65 -34.60 -31.63
CA ILE A 334 39.18 -33.52 -30.78
C ILE A 334 39.98 -34.20 -29.66
N LYS A 335 41.30 -33.97 -29.63
CA LYS A 335 42.14 -34.52 -28.56
C LYS A 335 42.05 -33.57 -27.37
N ARG A 336 41.54 -34.06 -26.25
CA ARG A 336 41.61 -33.33 -24.97
C ARG A 336 43.06 -33.28 -24.50
N LEU A 337 43.61 -32.09 -24.34
CA LEU A 337 45.00 -31.90 -23.93
C LEU A 337 45.13 -31.64 -22.43
N GLY A 338 44.08 -31.10 -21.81
CA GLY A 338 44.11 -30.76 -20.40
C GLY A 338 42.98 -29.83 -19.96
N VAL A 339 43.25 -29.05 -18.92
CA VAL A 339 42.27 -28.17 -18.28
C VAL A 339 42.98 -26.91 -17.77
N LEU A 340 42.34 -25.75 -17.97
CA LEU A 340 42.68 -24.48 -17.35
C LEU A 340 41.74 -24.20 -16.18
N ALA A 341 42.28 -23.97 -14.99
CA ALA A 341 41.54 -23.57 -13.81
C ALA A 341 41.95 -22.16 -13.37
N ILE A 342 40.96 -21.29 -13.20
CA ILE A 342 41.15 -19.91 -12.72
C ILE A 342 40.47 -19.79 -11.37
N VAL A 343 41.22 -19.38 -10.35
CA VAL A 343 40.74 -19.23 -8.97
C VAL A 343 40.50 -17.76 -8.67
N PHE A 344 39.26 -17.45 -8.31
CA PHE A 344 38.83 -16.13 -7.88
C PHE A 344 38.77 -16.08 -6.36
N ASN A 345 39.32 -15.02 -5.77
CA ASN A 345 39.14 -14.70 -4.35
C ASN A 345 37.76 -14.08 -4.14
N VAL A 346 36.85 -14.85 -3.57
CA VAL A 346 35.46 -14.42 -3.34
C VAL A 346 35.41 -13.32 -2.27
N ASP A 347 36.36 -13.27 -1.35
CA ASP A 347 36.36 -12.28 -0.28
C ASP A 347 36.73 -10.86 -0.77
N VAL A 348 37.57 -10.75 -1.82
CA VAL A 348 37.81 -9.48 -2.52
C VAL A 348 36.51 -8.98 -3.16
N ILE A 349 35.76 -9.87 -3.79
CA ILE A 349 34.47 -9.57 -4.42
C ILE A 349 33.39 -9.26 -3.37
N LYS A 350 33.39 -9.97 -2.24
CA LYS A 350 32.52 -9.65 -1.10
C LYS A 350 32.85 -8.29 -0.51
N LYS A 351 34.11 -7.85 -0.52
CA LYS A 351 34.48 -6.50 -0.05
C LYS A 351 33.86 -5.42 -0.95
N THR A 352 33.93 -5.61 -2.27
CA THR A 352 33.27 -4.72 -3.25
C THR A 352 31.74 -4.79 -3.12
N SER A 353 31.18 -5.99 -2.98
CA SER A 353 29.75 -6.20 -2.76
C SER A 353 29.29 -5.58 -1.44
N ALA A 354 30.08 -5.67 -0.37
CA ALA A 354 29.80 -5.05 0.91
C ALA A 354 29.83 -3.52 0.82
N LYS A 355 30.71 -2.94 0.01
CA LYS A 355 30.71 -1.50 -0.30
C LYS A 355 29.43 -1.10 -1.02
N ASN A 356 29.00 -1.87 -2.02
CA ASN A 356 27.76 -1.63 -2.75
C ASN A 356 26.53 -1.80 -1.86
N ILE A 357 26.49 -2.85 -1.03
CA ILE A 357 25.45 -3.06 0.00
C ILE A 357 25.40 -1.87 0.96
N LYS A 358 26.55 -1.35 1.42
CA LYS A 358 26.59 -0.13 2.24
C LYS A 358 26.02 1.09 1.52
N GLN A 359 26.30 1.27 0.23
CA GLN A 359 25.71 2.36 -0.56
C GLN A 359 24.19 2.18 -0.73
N VAL A 360 23.73 0.97 -0.98
CA VAL A 360 22.29 0.63 -1.06
C VAL A 360 21.60 0.89 0.26
N ILE A 361 22.19 0.47 1.38
CA ILE A 361 21.66 0.76 2.72
C ILE A 361 21.59 2.27 2.96
N LYS A 362 22.60 3.04 2.54
CA LYS A 362 22.55 4.51 2.63
C LYS A 362 21.39 5.10 1.82
N ILE A 363 21.19 4.67 0.58
CA ILE A 363 20.08 5.13 -0.27
C ILE A 363 18.73 4.76 0.37
N ALA A 364 18.59 3.53 0.86
CA ALA A 364 17.40 3.07 1.57
C ALA A 364 17.13 3.91 2.82
N LEU A 365 18.16 4.21 3.63
CA LEU A 365 18.04 5.09 4.80
C LEU A 365 17.60 6.51 4.41
N ILE A 366 18.12 7.06 3.31
CA ILE A 366 17.70 8.38 2.79
C ILE A 366 16.22 8.33 2.38
N MET A 367 15.79 7.31 1.63
CA MET A 367 14.39 7.16 1.23
C MET A 367 13.46 7.00 2.43
N ILE A 368 13.88 6.23 3.45
CA ILE A 368 13.15 6.11 4.71
C ILE A 368 13.05 7.47 5.41
N ALA A 369 14.16 8.22 5.49
CA ALA A 369 14.16 9.55 6.10
C ALA A 369 13.21 10.52 5.38
N VAL A 370 13.24 10.57 4.05
CA VAL A 370 12.32 11.39 3.23
C VAL A 370 10.86 10.97 3.45
N SER A 371 10.60 9.67 3.49
CA SER A 371 9.26 9.14 3.75
C SER A 371 8.76 9.50 5.16
N CYS A 372 9.62 9.41 6.17
CA CYS A 372 9.31 9.81 7.54
C CYS A 372 9.03 11.32 7.65
N VAL A 373 9.79 12.17 6.94
CA VAL A 373 9.54 13.61 6.89
C VAL A 373 8.17 13.90 6.25
N ALA A 374 7.86 13.27 5.11
CA ALA A 374 6.56 13.42 4.48
C ALA A 374 5.41 12.96 5.40
N LEU A 375 5.57 11.81 6.07
CA LEU A 375 4.61 11.29 7.03
C LEU A 375 4.41 12.26 8.22
N PHE A 376 5.50 12.85 8.73
CA PHE A 376 5.48 13.82 9.83
C PHE A 376 4.66 15.06 9.46
N PHE A 377 4.85 15.63 8.28
CA PHE A 377 4.04 16.77 7.80
C PHE A 377 2.55 16.42 7.72
N VAL A 378 2.22 15.25 7.14
CA VAL A 378 0.83 14.81 7.02
C VAL A 378 0.20 14.58 8.40
N LEU A 379 0.89 13.90 9.32
CA LEU A 379 0.40 13.65 10.68
C LEU A 379 0.19 14.95 11.47
N ASN A 380 1.16 15.88 11.44
CA ASN A 380 1.04 17.15 12.15
C ASN A 380 -0.12 18.00 11.64
N TYR A 381 -0.32 18.03 10.32
CA TYR A 381 -1.45 18.73 9.72
C TYR A 381 -2.80 18.16 10.22
N ASN A 382 -2.91 16.84 10.34
CA ASN A 382 -4.09 16.18 10.88
C ASN A 382 -4.32 16.49 12.37
N ILE A 383 -3.28 16.35 13.20
CA ILE A 383 -3.36 16.59 14.65
C ILE A 383 -3.78 18.03 14.93
N LYS A 384 -3.31 19.01 14.13
CA LYS A 384 -3.69 20.41 14.28
C LYS A 384 -5.20 20.63 14.13
N ASN A 385 -5.85 19.97 13.17
CA ASN A 385 -7.29 20.08 12.97
C ASN A 385 -8.09 19.33 14.04
N LEU A 386 -7.60 18.17 14.50
CA LEU A 386 -8.18 17.44 15.64
C LEU A 386 -8.15 18.28 16.93
N LYS A 387 -7.05 18.98 17.22
CA LYS A 387 -6.95 19.89 18.37
C LYS A 387 -7.87 21.10 18.28
N LYS A 388 -8.30 21.50 17.07
CA LYS A 388 -9.34 22.54 16.92
C LYS A 388 -10.71 21.98 17.33
N LEU A 389 -11.05 20.78 16.86
CA LEU A 389 -12.27 20.06 17.25
C LEU A 389 -12.34 19.84 18.77
N GLU A 390 -11.25 19.39 19.38
CA GLU A 390 -11.17 19.19 20.82
C GLU A 390 -11.42 20.49 21.60
N ARG A 391 -10.71 21.57 21.25
CA ARG A 391 -10.88 22.88 21.92
C ARG A 391 -12.30 23.42 21.80
N TRP A 392 -12.89 23.29 20.62
CA TRP A 392 -14.28 23.65 20.38
C TRP A 392 -15.24 22.81 21.23
N ALA A 393 -15.05 21.49 21.26
CA ALA A 393 -15.90 20.59 22.06
C ALA A 393 -15.81 20.92 23.57
N ILE A 394 -14.61 21.25 24.07
CA ILE A 394 -14.42 21.73 25.45
C ILE A 394 -15.16 23.05 25.67
N SER A 395 -15.09 24.00 24.74
CA SER A 395 -15.80 25.30 24.79
C SER A 395 -17.32 25.10 24.91
N VAL A 396 -17.88 24.27 24.03
CA VAL A 396 -19.30 23.89 24.05
C VAL A 396 -19.69 23.21 25.36
N SER A 397 -18.86 22.27 25.86
CA SER A 397 -19.15 21.55 27.12
C SER A 397 -19.24 22.48 28.34
N LYS A 398 -18.61 23.66 28.27
CA LYS A 398 -18.68 24.70 29.30
C LYS A 398 -19.90 25.62 29.15
N GLY A 399 -20.79 25.35 28.19
CA GLY A 399 -22.00 26.10 27.94
C GLY A 399 -21.88 27.20 26.87
N ASN A 400 -20.73 27.33 26.20
CA ASN A 400 -20.57 28.30 25.12
C ASN A 400 -21.12 27.74 23.79
N LEU A 401 -22.40 27.96 23.53
CA LEU A 401 -23.09 27.49 22.32
C LEU A 401 -22.90 28.42 21.10
N ASP A 402 -22.23 29.57 21.26
CA ASP A 402 -21.98 30.52 20.18
C ASP A 402 -20.67 30.23 19.42
N ASP A 403 -19.81 29.37 19.99
CA ASP A 403 -18.52 29.04 19.40
C ASP A 403 -18.67 28.11 18.19
N LYS A 404 -18.13 28.53 17.04
CA LYS A 404 -18.16 27.78 15.78
C LYS A 404 -16.79 27.27 15.40
N ILE A 405 -16.75 26.05 14.89
CA ILE A 405 -15.52 25.44 14.40
C ILE A 405 -15.30 25.70 12.91
N TYR A 406 -14.14 26.24 12.58
CA TYR A 406 -13.73 26.49 11.19
C TYR A 406 -12.54 25.63 10.79
N ILE A 407 -12.80 24.68 9.88
CA ILE A 407 -11.79 23.80 9.28
C ILE A 407 -11.91 23.93 7.75
N ALA A 408 -10.88 24.49 7.13
CA ALA A 408 -10.85 24.82 5.69
C ALA A 408 -10.59 23.61 4.76
N THR A 409 -10.60 22.37 5.27
CA THR A 409 -10.24 21.18 4.49
C THR A 409 -11.44 20.53 3.81
N TYR A 410 -11.32 20.15 2.54
CA TYR A 410 -12.36 19.38 1.83
C TYR A 410 -12.19 17.88 2.09
N ASP A 411 -12.18 17.50 3.36
CA ASP A 411 -12.02 16.12 3.80
C ASP A 411 -12.99 15.75 4.93
N GLU A 412 -12.87 14.53 5.45
CA GLU A 412 -13.73 13.99 6.50
C GLU A 412 -13.71 14.86 7.77
N ILE A 413 -12.58 15.51 8.07
CA ILE A 413 -12.42 16.37 9.25
C ILE A 413 -13.15 17.70 9.04
N GLY A 414 -13.02 18.30 7.85
CA GLY A 414 -13.73 19.52 7.52
C GLY A 414 -15.25 19.35 7.56
N ARG A 415 -15.74 18.25 6.98
CA ARG A 415 -17.16 17.91 7.03
C ARG A 415 -17.67 17.61 8.44
N LEU A 416 -16.87 16.94 9.27
CA LEU A 416 -17.21 16.75 10.68
C LEU A 416 -17.38 18.10 11.38
N GLY A 417 -16.52 19.08 11.08
CA GLY A 417 -16.67 20.46 11.56
C GLY A 417 -18.01 21.09 11.15
N ASP A 418 -18.44 20.93 9.88
CA ASP A 418 -19.73 21.48 9.41
C ASP A 418 -20.92 20.85 10.13
N ILE A 419 -20.93 19.52 10.27
CA ILE A 419 -21.98 18.77 10.98
C ILE A 419 -22.03 19.18 12.45
N SER A 420 -20.86 19.34 13.08
CA SER A 420 -20.74 19.82 14.45
C SER A 420 -21.34 21.20 14.64
N ASN A 421 -21.11 22.14 13.72
CA ASN A 421 -21.73 23.46 13.75
C ASN A 421 -23.25 23.38 13.61
N TYR A 422 -23.74 22.61 12.64
CA TYR A 422 -25.18 22.39 12.43
C TYR A 422 -25.86 21.83 13.70
N MET A 423 -25.23 20.85 14.34
CA MET A 423 -25.73 20.25 15.57
C MET A 423 -25.82 21.28 16.71
N ILE A 424 -24.84 22.17 16.84
CA ILE A 424 -24.88 23.22 17.88
C ILE A 424 -25.94 24.27 17.57
N ASP A 425 -26.12 24.67 16.31
CA ASP A 425 -27.20 25.57 15.91
C ASP A 425 -28.57 24.98 16.32
N GLU A 426 -28.80 23.68 16.08
CA GLU A 426 -30.01 22.96 16.51
C GLU A 426 -30.18 22.86 18.04
N ILE A 427 -29.08 22.59 18.75
CA ILE A 427 -29.09 22.55 20.23
C ILE A 427 -29.42 23.93 20.80
N LYS A 428 -28.89 25.00 20.21
CA LYS A 428 -29.16 26.38 20.62
C LYS A 428 -30.64 26.73 20.48
N VAL A 429 -31.29 26.33 19.38
CA VAL A 429 -32.75 26.51 19.22
C VAL A 429 -33.50 25.80 20.34
N LYS A 430 -33.18 24.53 20.62
CA LYS A 430 -33.83 23.77 21.71
C LYS A 430 -33.58 24.37 23.09
N TYR A 431 -32.38 24.89 23.33
CA TYR A 431 -32.05 25.59 24.57
C TYR A 431 -32.85 26.90 24.75
N HIS A 432 -33.17 27.62 23.67
CA HIS A 432 -34.05 28.78 23.77
C HIS A 432 -35.52 28.39 23.98
N LEU A 433 -35.97 27.29 23.36
CA LEU A 433 -37.32 26.73 23.58
C LEU A 433 -37.56 26.37 25.05
N GLU A 434 -36.52 26.01 25.79
CA GLU A 434 -36.60 25.77 27.23
C GLU A 434 -37.13 26.95 28.06
N LYS A 435 -37.05 28.19 27.56
CA LYS A 435 -37.56 29.38 28.29
C LYS A 435 -39.09 29.48 28.22
N PHE A 436 -39.72 28.78 27.30
CA PHE A 436 -41.16 28.81 27.06
C PHE A 436 -41.91 27.66 27.74
N VAL A 437 -41.23 26.84 28.57
CA VAL A 437 -41.85 25.70 29.26
C VAL A 437 -41.60 25.75 30.76
N SER A 438 -42.62 25.39 31.56
CA SER A 438 -42.57 25.43 33.03
C SER A 438 -41.57 24.44 33.64
N LYS A 439 -41.14 24.67 34.89
CA LYS A 439 -40.17 23.78 35.57
C LYS A 439 -40.75 22.40 35.84
N SER A 440 -42.03 22.32 36.14
CA SER A 440 -42.77 21.07 36.32
C SER A 440 -42.83 20.25 35.03
N THR A 441 -43.04 20.88 33.86
CA THR A 441 -42.92 20.22 32.54
C THR A 441 -41.53 19.61 32.34
N LYS A 442 -40.47 20.37 32.64
CA LYS A 442 -39.08 19.88 32.51
C LYS A 442 -38.78 18.72 33.45
N SER A 443 -39.30 18.77 34.67
CA SER A 443 -39.07 17.73 35.68
C SER A 443 -39.76 16.43 35.28
N MET A 444 -40.98 16.49 34.73
CA MET A 444 -41.69 15.34 34.18
C MET A 444 -40.94 14.70 32.99
N LEU A 445 -40.37 15.51 32.10
CA LEU A 445 -39.56 15.02 30.98
C LEU A 445 -38.28 14.30 31.43
N LYS A 446 -37.69 14.72 32.55
CA LYS A 446 -36.48 14.11 33.13
C LYS A 446 -36.77 12.82 33.89
N ASP A 447 -38.00 12.62 34.36
CA ASP A 447 -38.38 11.44 35.13
C ASP A 447 -38.42 10.19 34.24
N LYS A 448 -37.57 9.20 34.54
CA LYS A 448 -37.34 8.01 33.69
C LYS A 448 -38.58 7.15 33.44
N LYS A 449 -39.64 7.27 34.26
CA LYS A 449 -40.91 6.56 34.06
C LYS A 449 -41.65 7.01 32.80
N THR A 450 -41.49 8.26 32.38
CA THR A 450 -42.15 8.85 31.21
C THR A 450 -41.41 8.56 29.91
N VAL A 451 -40.08 8.34 29.97
CA VAL A 451 -39.23 8.10 28.79
C VAL A 451 -39.50 6.74 28.12
N ASN A 452 -39.89 5.72 28.90
CA ASN A 452 -40.31 4.41 28.36
C ASN A 452 -41.85 4.26 28.23
N GLY A 453 -42.64 5.13 28.87
CA GLY A 453 -44.11 5.07 28.90
C GLY A 453 -44.84 5.99 27.91
N GLY A 454 -44.11 6.84 27.18
CA GLY A 454 -44.65 7.77 26.19
C GLY A 454 -45.25 9.04 26.80
N LEU A 455 -44.99 10.18 26.16
CA LEU A 455 -45.71 11.45 26.38
C LEU A 455 -47.12 11.37 25.80
N GLY A 456 -47.93 10.43 26.28
CA GLY A 456 -49.32 10.29 25.85
C GLY A 456 -50.17 11.49 26.28
N LEU A 457 -51.05 11.94 25.39
CA LEU A 457 -52.20 12.76 25.78
C LEU A 457 -53.02 12.03 26.85
N GLY A 458 -53.40 12.73 27.91
CA GLY A 458 -54.20 12.16 29.00
C GLY A 458 -53.41 11.41 30.07
N VAL A 459 -52.06 11.45 30.06
CA VAL A 459 -51.28 11.10 31.25
C VAL A 459 -51.52 12.17 32.30
N THR A 460 -52.25 11.79 33.35
CA THR A 460 -52.72 12.69 34.39
C THR A 460 -52.36 12.17 35.77
N ASP A 461 -51.91 13.06 36.65
CA ASP A 461 -51.64 12.77 38.06
C ASP A 461 -52.50 13.69 38.94
N ARG A 462 -53.15 13.11 39.96
CA ARG A 462 -53.97 13.90 40.89
C ARG A 462 -53.07 14.44 41.99
N LYS A 463 -53.01 15.77 42.13
CA LYS A 463 -52.18 16.45 43.11
C LYS A 463 -53.00 17.46 43.89
N LYS A 464 -52.71 17.59 45.18
CA LYS A 464 -53.24 18.68 46.00
C LYS A 464 -52.25 19.84 46.00
N LEU A 465 -52.62 20.94 45.34
CA LEU A 465 -51.78 22.12 45.11
C LEU A 465 -52.46 23.38 45.67
N ALA A 466 -51.66 24.33 46.14
CA ALA A 466 -52.12 25.67 46.50
C ALA A 466 -51.78 26.61 45.36
N PHE A 467 -52.75 27.40 44.92
CA PHE A 467 -52.64 28.30 43.78
C PHE A 467 -52.62 29.76 44.23
N ILE A 468 -51.91 30.58 43.47
CA ILE A 468 -52.00 32.03 43.49
C ILE A 468 -52.41 32.47 42.10
N PHE A 469 -53.43 33.31 42.03
CA PHE A 469 -53.72 34.15 40.88
C PHE A 469 -53.49 35.60 41.29
N SER A 470 -52.68 36.33 40.53
CA SER A 470 -52.38 37.74 40.77
C SER A 470 -52.62 38.52 39.50
N ASP A 471 -53.43 39.56 39.57
CA ASP A 471 -53.89 40.35 38.42
C ASP A 471 -53.67 41.84 38.66
N VAL A 472 -53.20 42.57 37.65
CA VAL A 472 -52.81 43.98 37.75
C VAL A 472 -54.02 44.87 37.55
N ARG A 473 -54.38 45.64 38.57
CA ARG A 473 -55.61 46.44 38.58
C ARG A 473 -55.50 47.66 37.68
N GLY A 474 -56.47 47.82 36.78
CA GLY A 474 -56.54 48.95 35.86
C GLY A 474 -55.61 48.83 34.64
N PHE A 475 -54.93 47.69 34.46
CA PHE A 475 -53.97 47.51 33.37
C PHE A 475 -54.64 47.43 31.99
N THR A 476 -55.82 46.81 31.88
CA THR A 476 -56.61 46.80 30.63
C THR A 476 -56.93 48.21 30.13
N SER A 477 -57.38 49.10 31.01
CA SER A 477 -57.65 50.50 30.63
C SER A 477 -56.38 51.29 30.31
N PHE A 478 -55.23 50.88 30.86
CA PHE A 478 -53.94 51.46 30.53
C PHE A 478 -53.47 51.02 29.13
N SER A 479 -53.65 49.73 28.78
CA SER A 479 -53.22 49.19 27.49
C SER A 479 -54.00 49.78 26.31
N GLU A 480 -55.28 50.11 26.50
CA GLU A 480 -56.11 50.79 25.49
C GLU A 480 -55.65 52.22 25.17
N LYS A 481 -54.90 52.86 26.07
CA LYS A 481 -54.57 54.30 26.00
C LYS A 481 -53.09 54.61 25.78
N ASN A 482 -52.24 53.58 25.62
CA ASN A 482 -50.79 53.74 25.53
C ASN A 482 -50.22 52.87 24.40
N ASP A 483 -49.03 53.26 23.90
CA ASP A 483 -48.33 52.51 22.86
C ASP A 483 -47.96 51.08 23.31
N PRO A 484 -48.11 50.06 22.44
CA PRO A 484 -47.86 48.66 22.78
C PRO A 484 -46.49 48.39 23.40
N GLU A 485 -45.43 49.05 22.93
CA GLU A 485 -44.06 48.89 23.46
C GLU A 485 -43.96 49.34 24.92
N LYS A 486 -44.62 50.47 25.25
CA LYS A 486 -44.68 50.99 26.62
C LYS A 486 -45.53 50.08 27.51
N VAL A 487 -46.64 49.56 26.98
CA VAL A 487 -47.51 48.60 27.68
C VAL A 487 -46.73 47.34 28.03
N ILE A 488 -46.01 46.75 27.07
CA ILE A 488 -45.19 45.55 27.27
C ILE A 488 -44.07 45.81 28.28
N GLY A 489 -43.40 46.97 28.20
CA GLY A 489 -42.35 47.32 29.15
C GLY A 489 -42.83 47.38 30.59
N VAL A 490 -44.01 47.98 30.82
CA VAL A 490 -44.63 48.04 32.16
C VAL A 490 -45.15 46.67 32.60
N LEU A 491 -45.78 45.92 31.70
CA LEU A 491 -46.25 44.56 31.98
C LEU A 491 -45.10 43.66 32.46
N ASN A 492 -44.04 43.58 31.66
CA ASN A 492 -42.88 42.75 31.96
C ASN A 492 -42.22 43.14 33.29
N PHE A 493 -42.24 44.42 33.66
CA PHE A 493 -41.73 44.87 34.96
C PHE A 493 -42.50 44.26 36.13
N TYR A 494 -43.84 44.35 36.13
CA TYR A 494 -44.66 43.76 37.21
C TYR A 494 -44.68 42.24 37.14
N LEU A 495 -44.63 41.64 35.95
CA LEU A 495 -44.52 40.20 35.80
C LEU A 495 -43.18 39.68 36.34
N GLU A 496 -42.05 40.31 36.02
CA GLU A 496 -40.72 39.90 36.50
C GLU A 496 -40.64 40.00 38.02
N LEU A 497 -41.05 41.12 38.61
CA LEU A 497 -41.06 41.34 40.06
C LEU A 497 -41.80 40.22 40.80
N GLN A 498 -43.02 39.91 40.36
CA GLN A 498 -43.81 38.83 40.95
C GLN A 498 -43.18 37.45 40.69
N SER A 499 -42.63 37.23 39.50
CA SER A 499 -42.02 35.97 39.10
C SER A 499 -40.79 35.62 39.93
N GLU A 500 -39.95 36.61 40.25
CA GLU A 500 -38.79 36.45 41.14
C GLU A 500 -39.24 36.04 42.55
N ILE A 501 -40.27 36.70 43.09
CA ILE A 501 -40.81 36.40 44.42
C ILE A 501 -41.38 34.99 44.46
N ILE A 502 -42.21 34.60 43.47
CA ILE A 502 -42.79 33.26 43.37
C ILE A 502 -41.69 32.19 43.30
N LYS A 503 -40.68 32.39 42.45
CA LYS A 503 -39.55 31.46 42.31
C LYS A 503 -38.75 31.36 43.62
N SER A 504 -38.48 32.47 44.30
CA SER A 504 -37.74 32.50 45.58
C SER A 504 -38.49 31.76 46.71
N SER A 505 -39.83 31.81 46.67
CA SER A 505 -40.72 31.07 47.57
C SER A 505 -40.93 29.60 47.18
N LYS A 506 -40.17 29.08 46.20
CA LYS A 506 -40.30 27.72 45.67
C LYS A 506 -41.70 27.43 45.08
N GLY A 507 -42.35 28.44 44.52
CA GLY A 507 -43.51 28.28 43.65
C GLY A 507 -43.09 27.98 42.22
N ASP A 508 -43.99 27.38 41.46
CA ASP A 508 -43.84 27.19 40.02
C ASP A 508 -44.88 28.06 39.31
N ILE A 509 -44.45 28.78 38.27
CA ILE A 509 -45.32 29.63 37.45
C ILE A 509 -45.89 28.71 36.37
N ASP A 510 -47.20 28.55 36.37
CA ASP A 510 -47.91 27.68 35.44
C ASP A 510 -48.07 28.39 34.10
N ASP A 511 -48.61 29.62 34.14
CA ASP A 511 -48.91 30.40 32.94
C ASP A 511 -48.98 31.91 33.23
N TYR A 512 -48.84 32.70 32.16
CA TYR A 512 -49.12 34.14 32.12
C TYR A 512 -50.33 34.37 31.21
N VAL A 513 -51.43 34.87 31.78
CA VAL A 513 -52.66 35.14 31.04
C VAL A 513 -52.87 36.64 30.98
N GLY A 514 -52.28 37.29 29.97
CA GLY A 514 -52.30 38.75 29.85
C GLY A 514 -51.49 39.41 30.97
N ASP A 515 -52.16 40.19 31.81
CA ASP A 515 -51.67 40.85 33.02
C ASP A 515 -51.72 39.99 34.28
N GLN A 516 -52.25 38.78 34.17
CA GLN A 516 -52.39 37.85 35.27
C GLN A 516 -51.26 36.82 35.33
N ILE A 517 -50.81 36.50 36.54
CA ILE A 517 -49.90 35.38 36.84
C ILE A 517 -50.68 34.26 37.52
N MET A 518 -50.51 33.05 36.99
CA MET A 518 -50.92 31.81 37.64
C MET A 518 -49.69 31.07 38.16
N ALA A 519 -49.66 30.81 39.47
CA ALA A 519 -48.60 30.03 40.09
C ALA A 519 -49.15 29.02 41.09
N HIS A 520 -48.38 27.97 41.36
CA HIS A 520 -48.78 26.92 42.29
C HIS A 520 -47.64 26.43 43.19
N PHE A 521 -48.03 25.84 44.31
CA PHE A 521 -47.15 25.34 45.36
C PHE A 521 -47.55 23.91 45.76
N SER A 522 -46.56 23.03 45.94
CA SER A 522 -46.76 21.62 46.27
C SER A 522 -46.17 21.20 47.62
N GLY A 523 -46.67 20.14 48.25
CA GLY A 523 -46.13 19.59 49.52
C GLY A 523 -46.76 20.21 50.77
N GLU A 524 -46.34 19.76 51.96
CA GLU A 524 -47.09 19.98 53.21
C GLU A 524 -47.26 21.45 53.63
N LYS A 525 -46.31 22.33 53.31
CA LYS A 525 -46.37 23.77 53.63
C LYS A 525 -46.86 24.62 52.46
N ARG A 526 -47.58 24.03 51.50
CA ARG A 526 -48.03 24.73 50.29
C ARG A 526 -48.93 25.94 50.59
N ALA A 527 -49.87 25.79 51.52
CA ALA A 527 -50.81 26.85 51.90
C ALA A 527 -50.05 28.04 52.54
N ASP A 528 -49.17 27.74 53.51
CA ASP A 528 -48.33 28.78 54.13
C ASP A 528 -47.47 29.52 53.10
N ARG A 529 -46.81 28.78 52.19
CA ARG A 529 -45.97 29.40 51.15
C ARG A 529 -46.78 30.23 50.18
N ALA A 530 -48.00 29.80 49.82
CA ALA A 530 -48.86 30.57 48.93
C ALA A 530 -49.25 31.91 49.56
N ILE A 531 -49.71 31.90 50.82
CA ILE A 531 -50.05 33.13 51.54
C ILE A 531 -48.82 34.02 51.76
N ASP A 532 -47.70 33.46 52.25
CA ASP A 532 -46.46 34.21 52.45
C ASP A 532 -45.99 34.89 51.15
N THR A 533 -46.16 34.20 50.01
CA THR A 533 -45.80 34.75 48.70
C THR A 533 -46.74 35.87 48.30
N ALA A 534 -48.06 35.71 48.49
CA ALA A 534 -49.04 36.76 48.21
C ALA A 534 -48.75 38.04 49.03
N ILE A 535 -48.48 37.89 50.33
CA ILE A 535 -48.09 39.01 51.22
C ILE A 535 -46.81 39.68 50.72
N LYS A 536 -45.79 38.90 50.35
CA LYS A 536 -44.53 39.45 49.81
C LYS A 536 -44.74 40.19 48.50
N ILE A 537 -45.58 39.66 47.59
CA ILE A 537 -45.90 40.32 46.32
C ILE A 537 -46.51 41.69 46.60
N ILE A 538 -47.54 41.78 47.44
CA ILE A 538 -48.18 43.07 47.76
C ILE A 538 -47.15 44.05 48.35
N ARG A 539 -46.37 43.63 49.34
CA ARG A 539 -45.37 44.49 50.00
C ARG A 539 -44.32 45.02 49.02
N GLU A 540 -43.77 44.16 48.16
CA GLU A 540 -42.76 44.60 47.19
C GLU A 540 -43.37 45.45 46.08
N VAL A 541 -44.59 45.15 45.62
CA VAL A 541 -45.31 46.01 44.66
C VAL A 541 -45.54 47.40 45.25
N THR A 542 -46.01 47.50 46.50
CA THR A 542 -46.21 48.79 47.19
C THR A 542 -44.90 49.57 47.30
N LYS A 543 -43.84 48.93 47.79
CA LYS A 543 -42.52 49.55 47.94
C LYS A 543 -41.95 50.06 46.61
N VAL A 544 -42.05 49.25 45.55
CA VAL A 544 -41.59 49.62 44.22
C VAL A 544 -42.46 50.73 43.62
N ASN A 545 -43.76 50.71 43.89
CA ASN A 545 -44.67 51.78 43.47
C ASN A 545 -44.32 53.12 44.12
N ASP A 546 -43.88 53.15 45.38
CA ASP A 546 -43.43 54.39 46.03
C ASP A 546 -42.26 55.03 45.26
N GLU A 547 -41.30 54.22 44.81
CA GLU A 547 -40.17 54.69 43.99
C GLU A 547 -40.62 55.11 42.60
N ARG A 548 -41.51 54.35 41.96
CA ARG A 548 -42.05 54.68 40.63
C ARG A 548 -42.86 55.97 40.65
N GLN A 549 -43.65 56.19 41.71
CA GLN A 549 -44.42 57.41 41.91
C GLN A 549 -43.50 58.63 42.06
N LYS A 550 -42.42 58.53 42.85
CA LYS A 550 -41.39 59.59 42.96
C LYS A 550 -40.77 59.93 41.60
N ASN A 551 -40.62 58.94 40.74
CA ASN A 551 -40.09 59.09 39.38
C ASN A 551 -41.16 59.41 38.32
N LYS A 552 -42.41 59.69 38.71
CA LYS A 552 -43.54 59.96 37.79
C LYS A 552 -43.81 58.85 36.77
N LEU A 553 -43.49 57.61 37.11
CA LEU A 553 -43.78 56.43 36.30
C LEU A 553 -45.18 55.88 36.64
N PRO A 554 -45.84 55.19 35.69
CA PRO A 554 -47.11 54.51 35.98
C PRO A 554 -46.97 53.52 37.13
N ILE A 555 -47.93 53.57 38.05
CA ILE A 555 -48.07 52.66 39.20
C ILE A 555 -49.32 51.81 39.05
N PHE A 556 -49.23 50.56 39.46
CA PHE A 556 -50.34 49.62 39.48
C PHE A 556 -50.28 48.77 40.74
N GLU A 557 -51.45 48.50 41.29
CA GLU A 557 -51.61 47.55 42.39
C GLU A 557 -52.07 46.21 41.82
N VAL A 558 -51.90 45.15 42.62
CA VAL A 558 -52.36 43.82 42.25
C VAL A 558 -53.46 43.35 43.19
N GLY A 559 -54.41 42.59 42.66
CA GLY A 559 -55.37 41.83 43.45
C GLY A 559 -55.00 40.35 43.42
N ILE A 560 -54.96 39.70 44.58
CA ILE A 560 -54.46 38.32 44.69
C ILE A 560 -55.54 37.40 45.25
N GLY A 561 -55.78 36.29 44.55
CA GLY A 561 -56.59 35.17 45.01
C GLY A 561 -55.73 33.99 45.42
N VAL A 562 -56.07 33.34 46.54
CA VAL A 562 -55.33 32.17 47.06
C VAL A 562 -56.30 31.06 47.49
N HIS A 563 -56.14 29.86 46.94
CA HIS A 563 -56.92 28.68 47.35
C HIS A 563 -56.13 27.39 47.08
N ASP A 564 -56.43 26.32 47.79
CA ASP A 564 -55.81 25.00 47.59
C ASP A 564 -56.87 23.93 47.43
N GLY A 565 -56.55 22.92 46.62
CA GLY A 565 -57.46 21.82 46.39
C GLY A 565 -56.86 20.78 45.48
N ASP A 566 -57.63 19.71 45.28
CA ASP A 566 -57.24 18.64 44.39
C ASP A 566 -57.39 19.07 42.93
N VAL A 567 -56.31 18.87 42.17
CA VAL A 567 -56.26 19.13 40.74
C VAL A 567 -55.71 17.92 40.01
N VAL A 568 -56.00 17.86 38.72
CA VAL A 568 -55.39 16.93 37.81
C VAL A 568 -54.32 17.68 37.03
N VAL A 569 -53.08 17.21 37.12
CA VAL A 569 -51.95 17.76 36.37
C VAL A 569 -51.58 16.79 35.26
N GLY A 570 -51.49 17.24 34.02
CA GLY A 570 -51.20 16.35 32.91
C GLY A 570 -51.01 17.05 31.57
N ASN A 571 -50.65 16.26 30.56
CA ASN A 571 -50.51 16.75 29.18
C ASN A 571 -51.90 16.92 28.55
N ILE A 572 -52.27 18.16 28.28
CA ILE A 572 -53.54 18.55 27.68
C ILE A 572 -53.26 19.24 26.35
N GLY A 573 -54.06 18.95 25.32
CA GLY A 573 -53.93 19.58 24.01
C GLY A 573 -54.16 18.60 22.87
N SER A 574 -53.33 18.68 21.84
CA SER A 574 -53.37 17.81 20.66
C SER A 574 -52.02 17.14 20.43
N LYS A 575 -51.96 16.22 19.45
CA LYS A 575 -50.69 15.55 19.08
C LYS A 575 -49.59 16.53 18.64
N PHE A 576 -49.95 17.73 18.21
CA PHE A 576 -49.03 18.73 17.66
C PHE A 576 -48.64 19.82 18.65
N ARG A 577 -49.45 20.04 19.69
CA ARG A 577 -49.20 21.02 20.76
C ARG A 577 -49.81 20.51 22.05
N MET A 578 -48.97 20.29 23.05
CA MET A 578 -49.38 19.86 24.38
C MET A 578 -48.89 20.88 25.38
N ASP A 579 -49.79 21.33 26.24
CA ASP A 579 -49.46 22.13 27.41
C ASP A 579 -49.60 21.21 28.64
N PHE A 580 -48.62 21.29 29.52
CA PHE A 580 -48.70 20.62 30.81
C PHE A 580 -49.46 21.54 31.75
N ALA A 581 -50.74 21.24 31.97
CA ALA A 581 -51.66 22.15 32.64
C ALA A 581 -52.22 21.54 33.93
N CYS A 582 -52.48 22.42 34.91
CA CYS A 582 -53.25 22.09 36.09
C CYS A 582 -54.74 22.34 35.82
N VAL A 583 -55.58 21.29 35.84
CA VAL A 583 -57.03 21.41 35.65
C VAL A 583 -57.76 20.93 36.89
N GLY A 584 -58.65 21.78 37.40
CA GLY A 584 -59.52 21.43 38.51
C GLY A 584 -60.31 22.63 39.01
N ASP A 585 -61.31 22.33 39.83
CA ASP A 585 -62.18 23.35 40.42
C ASP A 585 -61.39 24.35 41.30
N ALA A 586 -60.33 23.89 41.96
CA ALA A 586 -59.46 24.74 42.78
C ALA A 586 -58.78 25.87 41.97
N VAL A 587 -58.41 25.62 40.72
CA VAL A 587 -57.83 26.63 39.81
C VAL A 587 -58.87 27.71 39.51
N ASN A 588 -60.08 27.30 39.14
CA ASN A 588 -61.19 28.20 38.84
C ASN A 588 -61.60 29.04 40.06
N LEU A 589 -61.64 28.43 41.25
CA LEU A 589 -61.97 29.15 42.47
C LEU A 589 -60.91 30.22 42.79
N THR A 590 -59.62 29.87 42.70
CA THR A 590 -58.52 30.83 42.92
C THR A 590 -58.60 32.02 41.96
N SER A 591 -58.85 31.78 40.67
CA SER A 591 -59.02 32.84 39.66
C SER A 591 -60.19 33.77 39.98
N ARG A 592 -61.30 33.24 40.49
CA ARG A 592 -62.47 34.05 40.89
C ARG A 592 -62.24 34.84 42.16
N LEU A 593 -61.52 34.27 43.14
CA LEU A 593 -61.08 35.01 44.32
C LEU A 593 -60.17 36.18 43.92
N CYS A 594 -59.24 35.94 43.00
CA CYS A 594 -58.41 37.00 42.44
C CYS A 594 -59.28 38.07 41.78
N SER A 595 -60.23 37.70 40.92
CA SER A 595 -61.14 38.66 40.26
C SER A 595 -61.95 39.52 41.24
N ALA A 596 -62.31 38.97 42.41
CA ALA A 596 -63.04 39.70 43.45
C ALA A 596 -62.16 40.60 44.33
N ALA A 597 -60.85 40.32 44.40
CA ALA A 597 -59.91 41.06 45.22
C ALA A 597 -59.69 42.49 44.69
N GLN A 598 -59.88 43.47 45.55
CA GLN A 598 -59.63 44.88 45.26
C GLN A 598 -58.11 45.16 45.10
N PRO A 599 -57.73 46.36 44.61
CA PRO A 599 -56.33 46.77 44.58
C PRO A 599 -55.66 46.63 45.96
N GLY A 600 -54.49 45.97 46.01
CA GLY A 600 -53.75 45.73 47.26
C GLY A 600 -54.32 44.62 48.14
N GLU A 601 -55.37 43.92 47.69
CA GLU A 601 -56.09 42.93 48.50
C GLU A 601 -55.66 41.49 48.21
N ILE A 602 -55.61 40.68 49.28
CA ILE A 602 -55.40 39.23 49.21
C ILE A 602 -56.67 38.55 49.75
N LEU A 603 -57.37 37.83 48.88
CA LEU A 603 -58.53 37.02 49.23
C LEU A 603 -58.15 35.53 49.23
N ALA A 604 -58.45 34.85 50.33
CA ALA A 604 -58.24 33.42 50.45
C ALA A 604 -59.52 32.70 50.89
N SER A 605 -59.74 31.47 50.43
CA SER A 605 -60.81 30.63 50.97
C SER A 605 -60.56 30.31 52.45
N LEU A 606 -61.61 30.25 53.27
CA LEU A 606 -61.48 29.83 54.67
C LEU A 606 -60.85 28.42 54.80
N GLU A 607 -61.23 27.50 53.90
CA GLU A 607 -60.71 26.12 53.87
C GLU A 607 -59.18 26.04 53.72
N LEU A 608 -58.58 26.90 52.89
CA LEU A 608 -57.12 27.00 52.80
C LEU A 608 -56.52 27.59 54.07
N PHE A 609 -57.16 28.61 54.64
CA PHE A 609 -56.67 29.30 55.83
C PHE A 609 -56.62 28.37 57.04
N GLU A 610 -57.63 27.52 57.24
CA GLU A 610 -57.67 26.50 58.29
C GLU A 610 -56.55 25.45 58.15
N GLN A 611 -56.03 25.24 56.94
CA GLN A 611 -54.90 24.33 56.68
C GLN A 611 -53.52 24.96 56.95
N THR A 612 -53.47 26.26 57.25
CA THR A 612 -52.21 26.95 57.52
C THR A 612 -51.64 26.58 58.88
N LYS A 613 -50.31 26.50 58.99
CA LYS A 613 -49.63 26.23 60.27
C LYS A 613 -49.13 27.50 60.95
N LYS A 614 -49.18 28.63 60.25
CA LYS A 614 -48.79 29.95 60.75
C LYS A 614 -50.03 30.77 61.13
N LYS A 615 -49.83 31.73 62.05
CA LYS A 615 -50.86 32.72 62.38
C LYS A 615 -50.76 33.89 61.41
N TYR A 616 -51.85 34.19 60.71
CA TYR A 616 -51.99 35.41 59.89
C TYR A 616 -53.11 36.27 60.46
N THR A 617 -53.00 37.59 60.29
CA THR A 617 -54.08 38.51 60.60
C THR A 617 -55.10 38.46 59.47
N VAL A 618 -56.34 38.12 59.78
CA VAL A 618 -57.41 37.97 58.80
C VAL A 618 -58.68 38.69 59.24
N THR A 619 -59.49 39.09 58.26
CA THR A 619 -60.85 39.58 58.47
C THR A 619 -61.81 38.72 57.64
N GLU A 620 -62.79 38.12 58.29
CA GLU A 620 -63.86 37.40 57.59
C GLU A 620 -64.72 38.40 56.81
N ILE A 621 -64.98 38.09 55.55
CA ILE A 621 -65.84 38.89 54.67
C ILE A 621 -67.11 38.09 54.32
N PRO A 622 -68.23 38.77 53.99
CA PRO A 622 -69.47 38.08 53.61
C PRO A 622 -69.22 37.02 52.52
N PRO A 623 -69.84 35.83 52.62
CA PRO A 623 -69.65 34.77 51.64
C PRO A 623 -69.97 35.25 50.22
N LEU A 624 -69.02 35.07 49.30
CA LEU A 624 -69.19 35.50 47.92
C LEU A 624 -70.01 34.47 47.14
N GLU A 625 -70.97 34.95 46.36
CA GLU A 625 -71.65 34.12 45.35
C GLU A 625 -70.73 33.98 44.15
N ILE A 626 -70.20 32.77 43.97
CA ILE A 626 -69.28 32.46 42.90
C ILE A 626 -70.05 31.78 41.78
N LYS A 627 -70.07 32.39 40.60
CA LYS A 627 -70.81 31.89 39.42
C LYS A 627 -70.49 30.42 39.14
N GLY A 628 -71.47 29.53 39.22
CA GLY A 628 -71.30 28.08 38.98
C GLY A 628 -70.95 27.24 40.21
N LYS A 629 -71.10 27.78 41.42
CA LYS A 629 -71.10 27.03 42.69
C LYS A 629 -72.48 27.15 43.33
N GLU A 630 -73.05 26.03 43.79
CA GLU A 630 -74.35 26.00 44.48
C GLU A 630 -74.29 26.51 45.92
N LYS A 631 -73.12 26.40 46.58
CA LYS A 631 -72.90 26.86 47.96
C LYS A 631 -72.03 28.12 47.97
N LYS A 632 -72.39 29.10 48.80
CA LYS A 632 -71.55 30.29 49.03
C LYS A 632 -70.22 29.88 49.64
N VAL A 633 -69.12 30.39 49.11
CA VAL A 633 -67.77 30.09 49.61
C VAL A 633 -67.42 31.11 50.69
N GLN A 634 -66.97 30.63 51.85
CA GLN A 634 -66.47 31.48 52.92
C GLN A 634 -65.05 31.96 52.57
N ILE A 635 -64.82 33.26 52.71
CA ILE A 635 -63.60 33.92 52.27
C ILE A 635 -63.06 34.74 53.44
N VAL A 636 -61.74 34.73 53.57
CA VAL A 636 -60.99 35.58 54.48
C VAL A 636 -60.15 36.56 53.68
N LYS A 637 -60.16 37.81 54.12
CA LYS A 637 -59.20 38.81 53.67
C LYS A 637 -57.95 38.71 54.53
N ILE A 638 -56.78 38.58 53.90
CA ILE A 638 -55.50 38.51 54.59
C ILE A 638 -54.88 39.91 54.65
N THR A 639 -54.52 40.36 55.84
CA THR A 639 -53.83 41.64 56.06
C THR A 639 -52.32 41.45 55.98
N HIS A 640 -51.64 42.32 55.22
CA HIS A 640 -50.22 42.24 54.90
C HIS A 640 -49.36 43.22 55.70
#